data_AF-A0A661X1C6-F1
#
_entry.id   AF-A0A661X1C6-F1
#
_cell.length_a   1.000
_cell.length_b   1.000
_cell.length_c   1.000
_cell.angle_alpha   90.00
_cell.angle_beta   90.00
_cell.angle_gamma   90.00
#
_symmetry.space_group_name_H-M   'P 1'
#
loop_
_entity.id
_entity.type
_entity.pdbx_description
1 polymer ?
#
loop_
_entity_poly.entity_id
_entity_poly.type
_entity_poly.pdbx_seq_one_letter_code
_entity_poly.pdbx_strand_id
1 'polypeptide(L)'
;MKLFNKFILFITFFTAITFASNNNSNLFVISAYSPLITSTKGGTVEGIASNYFDAAGPVYNKGYETLTKAYDNNIGFIFTITGHRNVTNYGAIGSKINHTDLQNATMPEINAWVADVVTQIQNAVADPVSNATIIAWNISPEELRYWVWQETNYLQRVHDAVSANDPSNRPTMMYEPNHRTASNLAKTVLYQDILPQGCYAHLKGFDHNRVFIRHQMSNMTEAIAITGVDATPVPVLEMVENTDHPYSEEDIPLIPSFVKHDVYCALANGAHGFLIWSMGNRAGFTTAAYTNYYSTYTKASKELHDLGLRDVFTFGKDVHSAMIDITSGATNLQLIYNDKTNYYPSISLRELNYNGKRYIVMVNSSEEQVDLRLNGLFEGASYKDLLGNSSYNYLTTNYLDLSLAAREPVILLEYNEFVWTNALGGAWDIAGNWTPANNYPTAEDSAILTNVALSSTSAVTISLPPSGASAGKIYLAKPVCRYQIGDTSSRTFRFDNGENNSLLNLDREISEWTPAMLFSSSTTVEVNNTLEINLADNYKQVLRFSGAIAGTGTIIRTGEGGANSGFVNINAVNPFSGNYIAQAGRTTFALSNPFPNAKLVRFDTSSKIRLPENSSLDLTLNGGGIEYNTSFQTNFLSGNLTITANSTVHLLNNRTLILQNDVSGNARLYIDDSATAVSCFGSISPGTNSIGTLTLDEGPGTLNIGQLSDKVTLNIEIYSNDFDKLIVENLDSSLNLSNINLNFSILQIPDPSKTNIIITLINGNDFTGYFDSTTWQIGFTGNVFIEGNDVKVTGVIPEPSVFLIYSLLIIFRLTLFYKK
;
A
#
# COMPACT_ATOMS: atom_id res chain seq x y z
N MET A 1 24.85 8.38 -19.58
CA MET A 1 25.30 7.29 -18.67
C MET A 1 25.45 7.73 -17.22
N LYS A 2 26.26 8.75 -16.86
CA LYS A 2 26.36 9.23 -15.46
C LYS A 2 25.07 9.85 -14.88
N LEU A 3 24.20 10.43 -15.71
CA LEU A 3 22.86 10.87 -15.29
C LEU A 3 21.86 9.70 -15.13
N PHE A 4 22.00 8.66 -15.94
CA PHE A 4 21.11 7.48 -15.92
C PHE A 4 21.32 6.64 -14.65
N ASN A 5 22.56 6.54 -14.17
CA ASN A 5 22.86 5.89 -12.88
C ASN A 5 22.38 6.71 -11.67
N LYS A 6 22.28 8.05 -11.78
CA LYS A 6 21.69 8.89 -10.71
C LYS A 6 20.17 8.80 -10.69
N PHE A 7 19.54 8.59 -11.84
CA PHE A 7 18.08 8.42 -11.96
C PHE A 7 17.63 7.05 -11.43
N ILE A 8 18.40 5.99 -11.67
CA ILE A 8 18.15 4.67 -11.06
C ILE A 8 18.35 4.73 -9.54
N LEU A 9 19.37 5.42 -9.04
CA LEU A 9 19.56 5.63 -7.59
C LEU A 9 18.37 6.39 -6.96
N PHE A 10 17.79 7.36 -7.68
CA PHE A 10 16.66 8.17 -7.22
C PHE A 10 15.35 7.38 -7.16
N ILE A 11 15.13 6.45 -8.11
CA ILE A 11 13.97 5.54 -8.11
C ILE A 11 14.10 4.49 -7.00
N THR A 12 15.30 3.91 -6.79
CA THR A 12 15.54 2.95 -5.69
C THR A 12 15.40 3.61 -4.31
N PHE A 13 15.74 4.90 -4.19
CA PHE A 13 15.58 5.67 -2.95
C PHE A 13 14.10 5.92 -2.61
N PHE A 14 13.23 6.09 -3.61
CA PHE A 14 11.80 6.27 -3.38
C PHE A 14 11.09 4.97 -2.98
N THR A 15 11.50 3.82 -3.52
CA THR A 15 10.92 2.51 -3.12
C THR A 15 11.30 2.12 -1.69
N ALA A 16 12.45 2.57 -1.19
CA ALA A 16 12.88 2.34 0.19
C ALA A 16 12.17 3.26 1.21
N ILE A 17 11.81 4.49 0.83
CA ILE A 17 11.10 5.44 1.71
C ILE A 17 9.62 5.05 1.91
N THR A 18 9.00 4.37 0.95
CA THR A 18 7.62 3.88 1.12
C THR A 18 7.51 2.77 2.17
N PHE A 19 8.62 2.09 2.52
CA PHE A 19 8.66 1.14 3.65
C PHE A 19 8.90 1.81 5.01
N ALA A 20 9.44 3.03 5.05
CA ALA A 20 9.86 3.69 6.29
C ALA A 20 8.87 4.76 6.82
N SER A 21 7.81 5.10 6.07
CA SER A 21 6.92 6.23 6.42
C SER A 21 5.59 5.85 7.07
N ASN A 22 5.31 4.56 7.29
CA ASN A 22 4.23 4.16 8.18
C ASN A 22 4.79 4.04 9.60
N ASN A 23 4.51 5.05 10.43
CA ASN A 23 4.43 4.84 11.88
C ASN A 23 3.56 3.59 12.09
N ASN A 24 4.09 2.52 12.71
CA ASN A 24 3.39 1.57 13.58
C ASN A 24 4.26 0.33 13.82
N SER A 25 4.17 -0.16 15.05
CA SER A 25 4.59 -1.41 15.72
C SER A 25 4.60 -2.74 14.94
N ASN A 26 4.34 -2.76 13.63
CA ASN A 26 4.17 -3.99 12.84
C ASN A 26 5.43 -4.34 12.02
N LEU A 27 6.57 -4.47 12.70
CA LEU A 27 7.78 -5.05 12.08
C LEU A 27 7.68 -6.58 12.14
N PHE A 28 7.58 -7.24 10.98
CA PHE A 28 7.79 -8.69 10.90
C PHE A 28 9.28 -8.99 11.01
N VAL A 29 9.67 -9.79 12.00
CA VAL A 29 11.08 -10.14 12.21
C VAL A 29 11.25 -11.64 12.07
N ILE A 30 11.62 -12.13 10.88
CA ILE A 30 12.33 -13.40 10.75
C ILE A 30 13.82 -13.08 10.70
N SER A 31 14.55 -13.38 11.78
CA SER A 31 15.98 -13.09 11.81
C SER A 31 16.84 -14.22 12.35
N ALA A 32 18.01 -14.36 11.72
CA ALA A 32 19.08 -15.20 12.20
C ALA A 32 19.89 -14.43 13.26
N TYR A 33 19.69 -14.79 14.53
CA TYR A 33 20.46 -14.28 15.64
C TYR A 33 21.77 -15.07 15.71
N SER A 34 22.92 -14.47 15.41
CA SER A 34 24.22 -15.13 15.59
C SER A 34 25.27 -14.18 16.16
N PRO A 35 25.89 -14.49 17.31
CA PRO A 35 27.03 -13.73 17.81
C PRO A 35 28.29 -13.87 16.95
N LEU A 36 28.29 -14.80 15.99
CA LEU A 36 29.42 -15.13 15.11
C LEU A 36 28.92 -15.30 13.67
N ILE A 37 28.67 -14.20 12.96
CA ILE A 37 28.60 -14.21 11.49
C ILE A 37 30.04 -14.35 10.99
N THR A 38 30.53 -15.59 10.93
CA THR A 38 31.87 -15.94 10.43
C THR A 38 31.78 -16.57 9.05
N SER A 39 32.90 -16.58 8.32
CA SER A 39 33.05 -17.00 6.91
C SER A 39 32.86 -18.51 6.65
N THR A 40 32.15 -19.25 7.51
CA THR A 40 31.93 -20.69 7.35
C THR A 40 30.45 -21.01 7.13
N LYS A 41 30.21 -21.90 6.17
CA LYS A 41 28.94 -22.25 5.50
C LYS A 41 27.69 -22.19 6.40
N GLY A 42 26.71 -21.36 5.99
CA GLY A 42 25.32 -21.34 6.50
C GLY A 42 24.93 -20.02 7.18
N GLY A 43 25.75 -19.52 8.11
CA GLY A 43 25.45 -18.32 8.89
C GLY A 43 25.95 -16.99 8.31
N THR A 44 26.24 -16.92 7.01
CA THR A 44 26.67 -15.65 6.38
C THR A 44 25.47 -14.80 6.01
N VAL A 45 25.66 -13.49 5.85
CA VAL A 45 24.58 -12.57 5.43
C VAL A 45 23.96 -13.01 4.09
N GLU A 46 24.78 -13.46 3.15
CA GLU A 46 24.33 -13.99 1.86
C GLU A 46 23.53 -15.29 2.03
N GLY A 47 23.94 -16.16 2.97
CA GLY A 47 23.20 -17.37 3.34
C GLY A 47 21.84 -17.04 3.93
N ILE A 48 21.77 -16.03 4.80
CA ILE A 48 20.53 -15.56 5.41
C ILE A 48 19.60 -14.97 4.33
N ALA A 49 20.10 -14.06 3.48
CA ALA A 49 19.34 -13.44 2.40
C ALA A 49 18.82 -14.45 1.37
N SER A 50 19.66 -15.42 0.96
CA SER A 50 19.24 -16.47 0.00
C SER A 50 18.20 -17.45 0.53
N ASN A 51 17.94 -17.45 1.84
CA ASN A 51 16.93 -18.27 2.50
C ASN A 51 15.73 -17.44 3.00
N TYR A 52 15.51 -16.25 2.43
CA TYR A 52 14.32 -15.42 2.66
C TYR A 52 14.13 -14.96 4.11
N PHE A 53 15.20 -14.89 4.89
CA PHE A 53 15.17 -14.21 6.18
C PHE A 53 15.13 -12.70 5.97
N ASP A 54 14.41 -12.00 6.84
CA ASP A 54 14.20 -10.55 6.74
C ASP A 54 15.31 -9.75 7.40
N ALA A 55 15.97 -10.33 8.40
CA ALA A 55 17.07 -9.70 9.09
C ALA A 55 18.21 -10.64 9.48
N ALA A 56 19.37 -10.03 9.71
CA ALA A 56 20.51 -10.63 10.38
C ALA A 56 20.86 -9.88 11.68
N GLY A 57 21.54 -10.57 12.59
CA GLY A 57 22.04 -9.99 13.84
C GLY A 57 21.10 -10.24 15.02
N PRO A 58 21.45 -9.72 16.21
CA PRO A 58 22.58 -8.85 16.56
C PRO A 58 23.97 -9.47 16.41
N VAL A 59 24.96 -8.66 16.00
CA VAL A 59 26.38 -9.02 16.00
C VAL A 59 27.13 -8.22 17.06
N TYR A 60 27.91 -8.90 17.89
CA TYR A 60 28.53 -8.29 19.06
C TYR A 60 29.86 -7.57 18.80
N ASN A 61 30.66 -7.99 17.80
CA ASN A 61 32.07 -7.54 17.72
C ASN A 61 32.52 -6.98 16.36
N LYS A 62 31.65 -6.92 15.33
CA LYS A 62 32.00 -6.53 13.94
C LYS A 62 30.90 -5.77 13.17
N GLY A 63 30.15 -4.91 13.86
CA GLY A 63 28.89 -4.32 13.36
C GLY A 63 28.95 -3.75 11.93
N TYR A 64 29.91 -2.87 11.62
CA TYR A 64 29.91 -2.14 10.35
C TYR A 64 30.21 -2.98 9.11
N GLU A 65 31.15 -3.94 9.16
CA GLU A 65 31.46 -4.78 7.99
C GLU A 65 30.27 -5.70 7.64
N THR A 66 29.62 -6.27 8.66
CA THR A 66 28.44 -7.11 8.47
C THR A 66 27.25 -6.30 7.99
N LEU A 67 27.11 -5.06 8.46
CA LEU A 67 26.07 -4.15 8.02
C LEU A 67 26.21 -3.81 6.53
N THR A 68 27.41 -3.54 6.03
CA THR A 68 27.62 -3.31 4.59
C THR A 68 27.21 -4.53 3.76
N LYS A 69 27.55 -5.75 4.23
CA LYS A 69 27.09 -6.98 3.57
C LYS A 69 25.57 -7.11 3.60
N ALA A 70 24.92 -6.69 4.68
CA ALA A 70 23.46 -6.73 4.80
C ALA A 70 22.80 -5.75 3.82
N TYR A 71 23.35 -4.55 3.68
CA TYR A 71 22.96 -3.59 2.66
C TYR A 71 23.11 -4.18 1.24
N ASP A 72 24.26 -4.75 0.92
CA ASP A 72 24.54 -5.31 -0.42
C ASP A 72 23.63 -6.48 -0.79
N ASN A 73 23.05 -7.16 0.19
CA ASN A 73 22.12 -8.29 0.01
C ASN A 73 20.65 -7.92 0.27
N ASN A 74 20.34 -6.63 0.47
CA ASN A 74 18.99 -6.12 0.73
C ASN A 74 18.28 -6.85 1.90
N ILE A 75 18.99 -7.01 3.01
CA ILE A 75 18.45 -7.61 4.24
C ILE A 75 18.57 -6.62 5.40
N GLY A 76 17.57 -6.60 6.28
CA GLY A 76 17.60 -5.79 7.49
C GLY A 76 18.68 -6.23 8.47
N PHE A 77 19.08 -5.34 9.37
CA PHE A 77 20.07 -5.64 10.39
C PHE A 77 19.62 -5.16 11.77
N ILE A 78 19.70 -6.06 12.75
CA ILE A 78 19.50 -5.74 14.17
C ILE A 78 20.84 -5.27 14.72
N PHE A 79 20.96 -3.97 15.01
CA PHE A 79 22.24 -3.37 15.38
C PHE A 79 22.38 -3.26 16.90
N THR A 80 23.51 -3.74 17.44
CA THR A 80 23.76 -3.69 18.90
C THR A 80 24.32 -2.34 19.31
N ILE A 81 23.69 -1.69 20.29
CA ILE A 81 24.16 -0.49 20.96
C ILE A 81 24.53 -0.79 22.42
N THR A 82 25.62 -0.20 22.91
CA THR A 82 26.12 -0.46 24.27
C THR A 82 26.99 0.68 24.78
N GLY A 83 26.98 0.95 26.08
CA GLY A 83 27.96 1.83 26.70
C GLY A 83 29.35 1.20 26.78
N HIS A 84 30.39 2.03 26.72
CA HIS A 84 31.78 1.60 26.89
C HIS A 84 32.45 2.20 28.14
N ARG A 85 33.34 1.42 28.77
CA ARG A 85 34.23 1.89 29.84
C ARG A 85 35.23 2.88 29.27
N ASN A 86 35.48 4.00 29.96
CA ASN A 86 36.43 5.05 29.59
C ASN A 86 36.17 5.65 28.19
N VAL A 87 35.12 6.45 28.07
CA VAL A 87 34.93 7.34 26.90
C VAL A 87 35.98 8.46 26.95
N THR A 88 37.22 8.17 26.58
CA THR A 88 38.21 9.25 26.37
C THR A 88 37.86 9.98 25.07
N ASN A 89 37.92 11.32 25.09
CA ASN A 89 37.55 12.26 24.01
C ASN A 89 38.13 12.02 22.59
N TYR A 90 38.83 10.91 22.32
CA TYR A 90 39.46 10.62 21.03
C TYR A 90 39.46 9.12 20.69
N GLY A 91 38.30 8.57 20.33
CA GLY A 91 38.18 7.49 19.33
C GLY A 91 38.70 6.08 19.67
N ALA A 92 39.31 5.85 20.84
CA ALA A 92 39.58 4.49 21.33
C ALA A 92 38.36 3.98 22.10
N ILE A 93 37.55 3.13 21.46
CA ILE A 93 36.39 2.48 22.07
C ILE A 93 36.93 1.56 23.19
N GLY A 94 36.68 1.94 24.45
CA GLY A 94 37.03 1.06 25.57
C GLY A 94 36.17 -0.20 25.61
N SER A 95 36.43 -1.12 26.54
CA SER A 95 35.65 -2.35 26.65
C SER A 95 34.17 -2.06 26.94
N LYS A 96 33.26 -2.85 26.36
CA LYS A 96 31.83 -2.79 26.67
C LYS A 96 31.55 -2.89 28.18
N ILE A 97 30.54 -2.18 28.65
CA ILE A 97 30.04 -2.33 30.02
C ILE A 97 29.36 -3.70 30.17
N ASN A 98 29.41 -4.25 31.37
CA ASN A 98 28.72 -5.49 31.74
C ASN A 98 27.80 -5.29 32.94
N HIS A 99 27.11 -6.36 33.35
CA HIS A 99 26.24 -6.37 34.52
C HIS A 99 26.90 -5.89 35.81
N THR A 100 28.17 -6.24 36.04
CA THR A 100 28.91 -5.81 37.23
C THR A 100 29.22 -4.31 37.18
N ASP A 101 29.52 -3.77 36.00
CA ASP A 101 29.72 -2.33 35.82
C ASP A 101 28.43 -1.57 36.15
N LEU A 102 27.28 -2.01 35.59
CA LEU A 102 25.97 -1.39 35.84
C LEU A 102 25.55 -1.47 37.31
N GLN A 103 25.75 -2.60 37.98
CA GLN A 103 25.42 -2.75 39.40
C GLN A 103 26.13 -1.76 40.32
N ASN A 104 27.37 -1.42 39.98
CA ASN A 104 28.21 -0.52 40.78
C ASN A 104 28.16 0.92 40.28
N ALA A 105 27.41 1.19 39.20
CA ALA A 105 27.37 2.49 38.57
C ALA A 105 26.64 3.53 39.40
N THR A 106 27.20 4.73 39.40
CA THR A 106 26.53 5.97 39.79
C THR A 106 25.70 6.52 38.64
N MET A 107 24.74 7.38 38.94
CA MET A 107 23.91 8.03 37.89
C MET A 107 24.74 8.81 36.86
N PRO A 108 25.81 9.56 37.24
CA PRO A 108 26.71 10.19 36.26
C PRO A 108 27.37 9.19 35.30
N GLU A 109 27.76 8.00 35.77
CA GLU A 109 28.35 6.96 34.91
C GLU A 109 27.32 6.39 33.93
N ILE A 110 26.10 6.09 34.40
CA ILE A 110 24.99 5.67 33.53
C ILE A 110 24.72 6.74 32.45
N ASN A 111 24.67 8.02 32.82
CA ASN A 111 24.46 9.11 31.86
C ASN A 111 25.60 9.21 30.84
N ALA A 112 26.85 8.98 31.25
CA ALA A 112 27.99 8.96 30.33
C ALA A 112 27.90 7.79 29.33
N TRP A 113 27.46 6.61 29.78
CA TRP A 113 27.23 5.47 28.90
C TRP A 113 26.06 5.68 27.93
N VAL A 114 24.99 6.33 28.37
CA VAL A 114 23.87 6.70 27.49
C VAL A 114 24.32 7.73 26.45
N ALA A 115 25.18 8.69 26.81
CA ALA A 115 25.74 9.64 25.84
C ALA A 115 26.62 8.97 24.76
N ASP A 116 27.36 7.92 25.13
CA ASP A 116 28.08 7.07 24.18
C ASP A 116 27.11 6.33 23.24
N VAL A 117 26.01 5.77 23.76
CA VAL A 117 24.96 5.18 22.93
C VAL A 117 24.34 6.20 21.96
N VAL A 118 24.05 7.43 22.42
CA VAL A 118 23.58 8.52 21.53
C VAL A 118 24.56 8.78 20.40
N THR A 119 25.87 8.78 20.69
CA THR A 119 26.91 8.96 19.67
C THR A 119 26.90 7.81 18.65
N GLN A 120 26.71 6.57 19.09
CA GLN A 120 26.58 5.41 18.18
C GLN A 120 25.36 5.53 17.26
N ILE A 121 24.21 5.93 17.80
CA ILE A 121 22.97 6.12 17.03
C ILE A 121 23.17 7.22 15.99
N GLN A 122 23.68 8.38 16.39
CA GLN A 122 23.93 9.51 15.49
C GLN A 122 24.90 9.16 14.37
N ASN A 123 25.98 8.42 14.67
CA ASN A 123 26.94 7.98 13.67
C ASN A 123 26.31 6.97 12.68
N ALA A 124 25.51 6.03 13.16
CA ALA A 124 24.84 5.05 12.31
C ALA A 124 23.72 5.68 11.46
N VAL A 125 22.97 6.65 11.97
CA VAL A 125 21.95 7.38 11.20
C VAL A 125 22.59 8.32 10.16
N ALA A 126 23.75 8.91 10.47
CA ALA A 126 24.47 9.79 9.55
C ALA A 126 25.11 9.02 8.38
N ASP A 127 25.43 7.73 8.56
CA ASP A 127 25.94 6.85 7.51
C ASP A 127 24.79 6.29 6.65
N PRO A 128 24.70 6.61 5.34
CA PRO A 128 23.56 6.22 4.51
C PRO A 128 23.33 4.71 4.41
N VAL A 129 24.40 3.90 4.46
CA VAL A 129 24.32 2.44 4.39
C VAL A 129 23.70 1.92 5.68
N SER A 130 24.24 2.34 6.82
CA SER A 130 23.73 2.01 8.15
C SER A 130 22.28 2.45 8.33
N ASN A 131 21.94 3.69 7.96
CA ASN A 131 20.58 4.20 8.05
C ASN A 131 19.60 3.40 7.16
N ALA A 132 20.00 2.97 5.96
CA ALA A 132 19.13 2.17 5.11
C ALA A 132 18.95 0.72 5.58
N THR A 133 19.90 0.18 6.33
CA THR A 133 19.96 -1.26 6.66
C THR A 133 19.48 -1.61 8.06
N ILE A 134 19.68 -0.74 9.05
CA ILE A 134 19.25 -1.01 10.42
C ILE A 134 17.72 -1.06 10.46
N ILE A 135 17.16 -2.09 11.08
CA ILE A 135 15.71 -2.25 11.27
C ILE A 135 15.29 -2.25 12.75
N ALA A 136 16.22 -2.48 13.66
CA ALA A 136 15.99 -2.47 15.11
C ALA A 136 17.30 -2.25 15.87
N TRP A 137 17.20 -1.71 17.09
CA TRP A 137 18.29 -1.47 18.02
C TRP A 137 18.29 -2.51 19.15
N ASN A 138 19.32 -3.36 19.22
CA ASN A 138 19.51 -4.29 20.33
C ASN A 138 20.32 -3.64 21.46
N ILE A 139 19.74 -3.55 22.64
CA ILE A 139 20.35 -2.93 23.82
C ILE A 139 21.25 -3.94 24.52
N SER A 140 22.51 -3.57 24.74
CA SER A 140 23.51 -4.40 25.41
C SER A 140 24.12 -3.68 26.64
N PRO A 141 24.42 -4.39 27.75
CA PRO A 141 24.36 -5.85 27.93
C PRO A 141 22.92 -6.38 27.91
N GLU A 142 22.75 -7.60 27.39
CA GLU A 142 21.44 -8.27 27.33
C GLU A 142 21.02 -8.79 28.71
N GLU A 143 19.80 -9.31 28.83
CA GLU A 143 19.28 -9.91 30.07
C GLU A 143 19.29 -8.97 31.31
N LEU A 144 19.18 -7.65 31.13
CA LEU A 144 19.17 -6.65 32.21
C LEU A 144 18.11 -6.96 33.27
N ARG A 145 18.53 -7.07 34.53
CA ARG A 145 17.75 -7.60 35.65
C ARG A 145 16.83 -6.53 36.20
N TYR A 146 15.53 -6.78 36.11
CA TYR A 146 14.48 -5.87 36.59
C TYR A 146 14.57 -5.53 38.10
N TRP A 147 15.31 -6.32 38.90
CA TRP A 147 15.49 -6.09 40.33
C TRP A 147 16.76 -5.30 40.68
N VAL A 148 17.57 -4.96 39.68
CA VAL A 148 18.74 -4.08 39.82
C VAL A 148 18.37 -2.73 39.24
N TRP A 149 18.10 -1.76 40.11
CA TRP A 149 17.55 -0.47 39.66
C TRP A 149 18.45 0.24 38.63
N GLN A 150 19.78 0.11 38.73
CA GLN A 150 20.72 0.68 37.76
C GLN A 150 20.54 0.10 36.36
N GLU A 151 20.27 -1.20 36.27
CA GLU A 151 20.07 -1.89 34.98
C GLU A 151 18.74 -1.49 34.35
N THR A 152 17.66 -1.42 35.14
CA THR A 152 16.37 -0.92 34.65
C THR A 152 16.45 0.55 34.25
N ASN A 153 17.16 1.38 35.02
CA ASN A 153 17.33 2.78 34.69
C ASN A 153 18.17 2.99 33.42
N TYR A 154 19.22 2.18 33.23
CA TYR A 154 19.99 2.18 31.99
C TYR A 154 19.12 1.74 30.80
N LEU A 155 18.34 0.66 30.92
CA LEU A 155 17.43 0.19 29.88
C LEU A 155 16.45 1.29 29.45
N GLN A 156 15.76 1.91 30.42
CA GLN A 156 14.86 3.04 30.17
C GLN A 156 15.56 4.18 29.43
N ARG A 157 16.72 4.62 29.93
CA ARG A 157 17.42 5.77 29.35
C ARG A 157 17.96 5.50 27.95
N VAL A 158 18.37 4.27 27.67
CA VAL A 158 18.80 3.87 26.32
C VAL A 158 17.60 3.85 25.38
N HIS A 159 16.45 3.30 25.80
CA HIS A 159 15.21 3.35 25.03
C HIS A 159 14.81 4.81 24.72
N ASP A 160 14.74 5.67 25.73
CA ASP A 160 14.44 7.10 25.58
C ASP A 160 15.44 7.79 24.63
N ALA A 161 16.72 7.43 24.72
CA ALA A 161 17.77 7.98 23.87
C ALA A 161 17.62 7.56 22.39
N VAL A 162 17.20 6.32 22.12
CA VAL A 162 16.88 5.88 20.76
C VAL A 162 15.71 6.67 20.21
N SER A 163 14.58 6.73 20.93
CA SER A 163 13.39 7.48 20.48
C SER A 163 13.67 8.96 20.24
N ALA A 164 14.61 9.56 20.99
CA ALA A 164 14.97 10.97 20.83
C ALA A 164 15.98 11.25 19.70
N ASN A 165 16.73 10.25 19.23
CA ASN A 165 17.87 10.47 18.31
C ASN A 165 17.82 9.66 17.00
N ASP A 166 16.94 8.67 16.87
CA ASP A 166 16.70 7.98 15.60
C ASP A 166 15.49 8.58 14.87
N PRO A 167 15.68 9.38 13.80
CA PRO A 167 14.59 10.03 13.07
C PRO A 167 13.64 9.04 12.36
N SER A 168 14.06 7.79 12.18
CA SER A 168 13.22 6.73 11.60
C SER A 168 12.40 5.97 12.64
N ASN A 169 12.48 6.33 13.93
CA ASN A 169 11.76 5.68 15.02
C ASN A 169 11.86 4.15 15.02
N ARG A 170 13.06 3.59 14.75
CA ARG A 170 13.23 2.14 14.69
C ARG A 170 13.05 1.51 16.08
N PRO A 171 12.46 0.30 16.16
CA PRO A 171 12.18 -0.34 17.43
C PRO A 171 13.45 -0.72 18.20
N THR A 172 13.32 -0.70 19.52
CA THR A 172 14.31 -1.17 20.48
C THR A 172 13.96 -2.55 21.00
N MET A 173 14.98 -3.34 21.33
CA MET A 173 14.84 -4.68 21.89
C MET A 173 16.00 -5.01 22.83
N MET A 174 15.79 -5.95 23.73
CA MET A 174 16.83 -6.56 24.54
C MET A 174 16.48 -8.03 24.78
N TYR A 175 17.38 -8.95 24.47
CA TYR A 175 17.15 -10.37 24.72
C TYR A 175 16.76 -10.66 26.19
N GLU A 176 15.67 -11.41 26.36
CA GLU A 176 15.11 -11.88 27.62
C GLU A 176 15.32 -13.39 27.81
N PRO A 177 15.81 -13.86 28.97
CA PRO A 177 16.08 -15.28 29.18
C PRO A 177 14.82 -16.11 29.47
N ASN A 178 14.84 -17.41 29.14
CA ASN A 178 13.72 -18.37 29.25
C ASN A 178 13.07 -18.49 30.64
N HIS A 179 13.76 -18.04 31.70
CA HIS A 179 13.29 -18.19 33.08
C HIS A 179 12.40 -17.02 33.54
N ARG A 180 12.24 -15.96 32.73
CA ARG A 180 11.35 -14.84 33.06
C ARG A 180 9.89 -15.25 32.90
N THR A 181 9.11 -14.96 33.94
CA THR A 181 7.64 -15.06 33.91
C THR A 181 7.01 -13.79 33.34
N ALA A 182 5.71 -13.81 33.01
CA ALA A 182 4.96 -12.61 32.63
C ALA A 182 5.19 -11.42 33.57
N SER A 183 5.13 -11.66 34.89
CA SER A 183 5.36 -10.62 35.91
C SER A 183 6.79 -10.04 35.92
N ASN A 184 7.77 -10.79 35.42
CA ASN A 184 9.15 -10.34 35.32
C ASN A 184 9.34 -9.52 34.06
N LEU A 185 8.83 -10.01 32.93
CA LEU A 185 8.87 -9.33 31.63
C LEU A 185 8.08 -8.01 31.66
N ALA A 186 6.96 -7.96 32.39
CA ALA A 186 6.17 -6.73 32.57
C ALA A 186 6.97 -5.56 33.16
N LYS A 187 8.13 -5.82 33.78
CA LYS A 187 9.01 -4.79 34.35
C LYS A 187 10.05 -4.26 33.36
N THR A 188 10.33 -4.99 32.29
CA THR A 188 11.32 -4.61 31.26
C THR A 188 10.71 -4.32 29.91
N VAL A 189 9.52 -4.86 29.60
CA VAL A 189 8.79 -4.58 28.34
C VAL A 189 8.37 -3.11 28.23
N LEU A 190 8.28 -2.38 29.35
CA LEU A 190 8.01 -0.94 29.37
C LEU A 190 9.03 -0.10 28.57
N TYR A 191 10.19 -0.67 28.27
CA TYR A 191 11.32 0.01 27.65
C TYR A 191 11.84 -0.77 26.43
N GLN A 192 10.94 -1.48 25.75
CA GLN A 192 11.21 -2.30 24.57
C GLN A 192 10.02 -2.25 23.63
N ASP A 193 10.27 -2.06 22.34
CA ASP A 193 9.24 -2.11 21.29
C ASP A 193 9.05 -3.53 20.75
N ILE A 194 10.09 -4.35 20.88
CA ILE A 194 10.07 -5.79 20.59
C ILE A 194 10.47 -6.50 21.89
N LEU A 195 9.70 -7.51 22.30
CA LEU A 195 9.98 -8.34 23.48
C LEU A 195 10.54 -9.70 23.03
N PRO A 196 11.87 -9.84 22.86
CA PRO A 196 12.48 -11.10 22.45
C PRO A 196 12.74 -12.02 23.65
N GLN A 197 12.01 -13.14 23.80
CA GLN A 197 12.28 -14.10 24.88
C GLN A 197 12.78 -15.45 24.38
N GLY A 198 13.81 -15.97 25.03
CA GLY A 198 14.33 -17.32 24.80
C GLY A 198 13.29 -18.42 25.00
N CYS A 199 13.11 -19.23 23.96
CA CYS A 199 12.15 -20.33 23.88
C CYS A 199 12.89 -21.67 23.66
N TYR A 200 13.98 -21.89 24.39
CA TYR A 200 14.87 -23.05 24.20
C TYR A 200 14.32 -24.30 24.92
N ALA A 201 13.49 -25.06 24.22
CA ALA A 201 12.85 -26.25 24.76
C ALA A 201 13.86 -27.37 25.06
N HIS A 202 14.85 -27.61 24.19
CA HIS A 202 15.84 -28.67 24.38
C HIS A 202 16.79 -28.34 25.52
N LEU A 203 17.31 -27.10 25.56
CA LEU A 203 18.12 -26.61 26.69
C LEU A 203 17.42 -26.76 28.05
N LYS A 204 16.09 -26.81 28.07
CA LYS A 204 15.27 -26.97 29.27
C LYS A 204 14.74 -28.40 29.48
N GLY A 205 15.14 -29.35 28.63
CA GLY A 205 14.74 -30.76 28.74
C GLY A 205 13.28 -31.02 28.33
N PHE A 206 12.70 -30.16 27.48
CA PHE A 206 11.32 -30.23 27.02
C PHE A 206 11.20 -30.66 25.55
N ASP A 207 12.15 -31.45 25.03
CA ASP A 207 12.13 -31.95 23.65
C ASP A 207 10.81 -32.62 23.26
N HIS A 208 10.26 -33.33 24.23
CA HIS A 208 9.06 -34.14 24.13
C HIS A 208 7.82 -33.44 24.71
N ASN A 209 7.99 -32.36 25.47
CA ASN A 209 6.90 -31.54 26.03
C ASN A 209 6.87 -30.14 25.41
N ARG A 210 6.62 -30.08 24.10
CA ARG A 210 6.74 -28.86 23.28
C ARG A 210 5.67 -27.80 23.56
N VAL A 211 4.67 -28.08 24.41
CA VAL A 211 3.77 -27.06 24.96
C VAL A 211 4.51 -25.96 25.72
N PHE A 212 5.79 -26.21 26.06
CA PHE A 212 6.72 -25.20 26.55
C PHE A 212 6.79 -23.94 25.66
N ILE A 213 6.73 -24.06 24.32
CA ILE A 213 6.75 -22.89 23.43
C ILE A 213 5.53 -22.01 23.66
N ARG A 214 4.35 -22.62 23.78
CA ARG A 214 3.11 -21.91 24.13
C ARG A 214 3.20 -21.23 25.50
N HIS A 215 3.81 -21.89 26.49
CA HIS A 215 4.05 -21.28 27.80
C HIS A 215 4.90 -20.02 27.70
N GLN A 216 6.00 -20.05 26.92
CA GLN A 216 6.86 -18.88 26.72
C GLN A 216 6.13 -17.74 25.99
N MET A 217 5.36 -18.06 24.94
CA MET A 217 4.52 -17.07 24.28
C MET A 217 3.49 -16.45 25.23
N SER A 218 2.86 -17.25 26.08
CA SER A 218 1.90 -16.77 27.08
C SER A 218 2.57 -15.79 28.06
N ASN A 219 3.81 -16.06 28.48
CA ASN A 219 4.54 -15.12 29.34
C ASN A 219 4.74 -13.75 28.67
N MET A 220 5.11 -13.72 27.38
CA MET A 220 5.31 -12.47 26.65
C MET A 220 3.99 -11.72 26.42
N THR A 221 2.95 -12.39 25.91
CA THR A 221 1.67 -11.74 25.61
C THR A 221 0.96 -11.26 26.88
N GLU A 222 1.03 -12.02 27.98
CA GLU A 222 0.50 -11.58 29.27
C GLU A 222 1.28 -10.39 29.84
N ALA A 223 2.61 -10.34 29.69
CA ALA A 223 3.41 -9.19 30.11
C ALA A 223 3.04 -7.90 29.38
N ILE A 224 2.82 -7.99 28.06
CA ILE A 224 2.34 -6.90 27.22
C ILE A 224 0.94 -6.47 27.69
N ALA A 225 0.03 -7.42 27.88
CA ALA A 225 -1.32 -7.13 28.37
C ALA A 225 -1.36 -6.48 29.76
N ILE A 226 -0.49 -6.90 30.69
CA ILE A 226 -0.37 -6.32 32.04
C ILE A 226 0.03 -4.84 31.98
N THR A 227 0.91 -4.49 31.05
CA THR A 227 1.49 -3.13 30.97
C THR A 227 0.70 -2.21 30.04
N GLY A 228 -0.04 -2.77 29.07
CA GLY A 228 -0.77 -2.02 28.07
C GLY A 228 0.13 -1.31 27.05
N VAL A 229 1.41 -1.67 26.98
CA VAL A 229 2.34 -1.16 25.96
C VAL A 229 2.10 -1.84 24.62
N ASP A 230 2.42 -1.14 23.54
CA ASP A 230 2.34 -1.68 22.18
C ASP A 230 3.68 -2.29 21.77
N ALA A 231 4.03 -3.42 22.40
CA ALA A 231 5.25 -4.16 22.09
C ALA A 231 4.95 -5.46 21.35
N THR A 232 5.84 -5.84 20.42
CA THR A 232 5.69 -7.07 19.64
C THR A 232 6.37 -8.26 20.32
N PRO A 233 5.66 -9.36 20.66
CA PRO A 233 6.28 -10.55 21.23
C PRO A 233 7.03 -11.34 20.15
N VAL A 234 8.31 -11.64 20.39
CA VAL A 234 9.14 -12.38 19.44
C VAL A 234 9.84 -13.54 20.15
N PRO A 235 9.54 -14.81 19.82
CA PRO A 235 10.28 -15.94 20.37
C PRO A 235 11.72 -15.93 19.84
N VAL A 236 12.69 -16.18 20.71
CA VAL A 236 14.04 -16.57 20.31
C VAL A 236 14.13 -18.09 20.36
N LEU A 237 13.98 -18.71 19.21
CA LEU A 237 13.96 -20.16 19.01
C LEU A 237 15.37 -20.76 19.00
N GLU A 238 15.43 -22.04 19.33
CA GLU A 238 16.68 -22.75 19.56
C GLU A 238 17.29 -23.32 18.28
N MET A 239 18.60 -23.11 18.13
CA MET A 239 19.49 -23.80 17.22
C MET A 239 20.86 -23.89 17.89
N VAL A 240 20.93 -24.71 18.94
CA VAL A 240 22.16 -25.04 19.64
C VAL A 240 22.08 -26.50 20.10
N GLU A 241 23.23 -27.16 20.15
CA GLU A 241 23.39 -28.41 20.88
C GLU A 241 24.13 -28.09 22.18
N ASN A 242 23.56 -28.48 23.31
CA ASN A 242 24.19 -28.29 24.61
C ASN A 242 25.12 -29.48 24.87
N THR A 243 26.39 -29.25 25.17
CA THR A 243 27.31 -30.34 25.56
C THR A 243 26.87 -31.08 26.81
N ASP A 244 26.10 -30.41 27.69
CA ASP A 244 25.58 -31.00 28.93
C ASP A 244 24.26 -31.78 28.69
N HIS A 245 23.59 -31.51 27.57
CA HIS A 245 22.35 -32.16 27.15
C HIS A 245 22.39 -32.38 25.63
N PRO A 246 23.25 -33.26 25.10
CA PRO A 246 23.30 -33.52 23.66
C PRO A 246 22.02 -34.21 23.20
N TYR A 247 21.65 -34.00 21.95
CA TYR A 247 20.58 -34.77 21.35
C TYR A 247 20.94 -36.26 21.33
N SER A 248 19.99 -37.11 21.69
CA SER A 248 20.15 -38.55 21.49
C SER A 248 20.15 -38.85 19.99
N GLU A 249 20.77 -39.97 19.57
CA GLU A 249 20.72 -40.41 18.17
C GLU A 249 19.28 -40.64 17.68
N GLU A 250 18.35 -40.95 18.59
CA GLU A 250 16.93 -41.15 18.32
C GLU A 250 16.17 -39.82 18.12
N ASP A 251 16.63 -38.74 18.76
CA ASP A 251 15.99 -37.42 18.67
C ASP A 251 16.48 -36.58 17.48
N ILE A 252 17.70 -36.82 16.99
CA ILE A 252 18.26 -36.07 15.85
C ILE A 252 17.30 -36.09 14.63
N PRO A 253 16.68 -37.22 14.25
CA PRO A 253 15.69 -37.27 13.18
C PRO A 253 14.38 -36.51 13.47
N LEU A 254 14.08 -36.19 14.74
CA LEU A 254 12.88 -35.46 15.15
C LEU A 254 13.05 -33.93 15.15
N ILE A 255 14.29 -33.43 15.07
CA ILE A 255 14.59 -31.99 15.01
C ILE A 255 13.74 -31.24 13.96
N PRO A 256 13.51 -31.77 12.73
CA PRO A 256 12.66 -31.08 11.76
C PRO A 256 11.22 -30.87 12.24
N SER A 257 10.60 -31.85 12.91
CA SER A 257 9.24 -31.67 13.44
C SER A 257 9.22 -30.71 14.63
N PHE A 258 10.26 -30.76 15.48
CA PHE A 258 10.43 -29.80 16.57
C PHE A 258 10.52 -28.35 16.07
N VAL A 259 11.38 -28.08 15.09
CA VAL A 259 11.53 -26.74 14.51
C VAL A 259 10.23 -26.25 13.88
N LYS A 260 9.57 -27.09 13.09
CA LYS A 260 8.30 -26.74 12.45
C LYS A 260 7.23 -26.44 13.50
N HIS A 261 7.10 -27.29 14.51
CA HIS A 261 6.19 -27.05 15.63
C HIS A 261 6.50 -25.71 16.31
N ASP A 262 7.75 -25.45 16.68
CA ASP A 262 8.10 -24.31 17.51
C ASP A 262 7.86 -22.97 16.79
N VAL A 263 8.18 -22.89 15.49
CA VAL A 263 7.89 -21.72 14.64
C VAL A 263 6.39 -21.43 14.61
N TYR A 264 5.59 -22.42 14.20
CA TYR A 264 4.17 -22.20 14.00
C TYR A 264 3.39 -22.10 15.32
N CYS A 265 3.80 -22.81 16.36
CA CYS A 265 3.21 -22.69 17.70
C CYS A 265 3.40 -21.26 18.21
N ALA A 266 4.56 -20.66 18.00
CA ALA A 266 4.77 -19.29 18.41
C ALA A 266 3.89 -18.29 17.63
N LEU A 267 3.83 -18.42 16.30
CA LEU A 267 2.97 -17.60 15.43
C LEU A 267 1.47 -17.73 15.78
N ALA A 268 1.03 -18.96 16.10
CA ALA A 268 -0.33 -19.25 16.54
C ALA A 268 -0.64 -18.73 17.96
N ASN A 269 0.37 -18.30 18.73
CA ASN A 269 0.19 -17.73 20.07
C ASN A 269 0.62 -16.25 20.13
N GLY A 270 0.47 -15.53 19.01
CA GLY A 270 0.57 -14.07 18.97
C GLY A 270 1.91 -13.51 18.47
N ALA A 271 2.89 -14.35 18.13
CA ALA A 271 4.13 -13.85 17.55
C ALA A 271 3.91 -13.23 16.16
N HIS A 272 4.63 -12.15 15.85
CA HIS A 272 4.71 -11.53 14.52
C HIS A 272 6.04 -11.88 13.82
N GLY A 273 6.66 -13.01 14.15
CA GLY A 273 7.99 -13.36 13.68
C GLY A 273 8.71 -14.26 14.67
N PHE A 274 9.99 -14.53 14.44
CA PHE A 274 10.86 -15.28 15.33
C PHE A 274 12.34 -14.97 15.08
N LEU A 275 13.14 -15.08 16.14
CA LEU A 275 14.59 -15.05 16.08
C LEU A 275 15.13 -16.47 16.24
N ILE A 276 16.27 -16.80 15.62
CA ILE A 276 16.93 -18.11 15.79
C ILE A 276 18.28 -17.92 16.48
N TRP A 277 18.44 -18.43 17.70
CA TRP A 277 19.74 -18.51 18.36
C TRP A 277 20.36 -19.91 18.20
N SER A 278 21.43 -20.16 17.44
CA SER A 278 22.41 -19.17 16.98
C SER A 278 22.84 -19.20 15.50
N MET A 279 22.20 -20.00 14.66
CA MET A 279 22.48 -20.21 13.21
C MET A 279 23.93 -20.60 12.80
N GLY A 280 24.93 -20.35 13.65
CA GLY A 280 26.33 -20.72 13.42
C GLY A 280 26.64 -22.13 13.91
N ASN A 281 27.51 -22.82 13.17
CA ASN A 281 28.01 -24.14 13.57
C ASN A 281 29.00 -23.98 14.74
N ARG A 282 28.58 -24.37 15.94
CA ARG A 282 29.35 -24.23 17.18
C ARG A 282 30.04 -25.53 17.58
N ALA A 283 31.09 -25.42 18.38
CA ALA A 283 31.71 -26.59 19.00
C ALA A 283 30.69 -27.33 19.87
N GLY A 284 30.59 -28.66 19.71
CA GLY A 284 29.58 -29.49 20.37
C GLY A 284 28.32 -29.73 19.53
N PHE A 285 28.15 -29.05 18.39
CA PHE A 285 27.04 -29.30 17.47
C PHE A 285 27.41 -30.39 16.46
N THR A 286 26.76 -31.55 16.55
CA THR A 286 26.90 -32.62 15.56
C THR A 286 26.45 -32.12 14.19
N THR A 287 27.15 -32.55 13.14
CA THR A 287 26.81 -32.17 11.76
C THR A 287 25.37 -32.50 11.41
N ALA A 288 24.86 -33.64 11.90
CA ALA A 288 23.50 -34.09 11.64
C ALA A 288 22.46 -33.16 12.29
N ALA A 289 22.60 -32.86 13.60
CA ALA A 289 21.69 -31.97 14.30
C ALA A 289 21.72 -30.55 13.70
N TYR A 290 22.92 -30.00 13.45
CA TYR A 290 23.06 -28.70 12.80
C TYR A 290 22.37 -28.64 11.44
N THR A 291 22.57 -29.67 10.60
CA THR A 291 21.97 -29.73 9.26
C THR A 291 20.45 -29.81 9.33
N ASN A 292 19.90 -30.61 10.26
CA ASN A 292 18.46 -30.72 10.46
C ASN A 292 17.85 -29.41 10.93
N TYR A 293 18.47 -28.72 11.90
CA TYR A 293 18.04 -27.40 12.33
C TYR A 293 18.09 -26.37 11.21
N TYR A 294 19.28 -26.18 10.62
CA TYR A 294 19.51 -25.17 9.60
C TYR A 294 18.55 -25.34 8.42
N SER A 295 18.48 -26.55 7.87
CA SER A 295 17.65 -26.81 6.69
C SER A 295 16.15 -26.70 6.99
N THR A 296 15.71 -26.90 8.23
CA THR A 296 14.29 -26.77 8.58
C THR A 296 13.90 -25.32 8.82
N TYR A 297 14.73 -24.54 9.52
CA TYR A 297 14.46 -23.10 9.67
C TYR A 297 14.48 -22.36 8.33
N THR A 298 15.41 -22.69 7.43
CA THR A 298 15.43 -22.08 6.09
C THR A 298 14.21 -22.47 5.27
N LYS A 299 13.74 -23.72 5.37
CA LYS A 299 12.48 -24.15 4.74
C LYS A 299 11.29 -23.40 5.31
N ALA A 300 11.18 -23.25 6.63
CA ALA A 300 10.08 -22.53 7.27
C ALA A 300 10.06 -21.05 6.84
N SER A 301 11.22 -20.39 6.83
CA SER A 301 11.36 -19.01 6.34
C SER A 301 10.89 -18.86 4.88
N LYS A 302 11.36 -19.76 4.00
CA LYS A 302 10.95 -19.80 2.59
C LYS A 302 9.46 -20.10 2.43
N GLU A 303 8.91 -21.02 3.21
CA GLU A 303 7.49 -21.39 3.20
C GLU A 303 6.61 -20.20 3.58
N LEU A 304 6.94 -19.47 4.64
CA LEU A 304 6.23 -18.26 5.06
C LEU A 304 6.28 -17.16 3.99
N HIS A 305 7.42 -17.01 3.31
CA HIS A 305 7.58 -16.06 2.22
C HIS A 305 6.76 -16.46 0.98
N ASP A 306 6.97 -17.67 0.45
CA ASP A 306 6.40 -18.12 -0.82
C ASP A 306 4.87 -18.26 -0.77
N LEU A 307 4.32 -18.57 0.41
CA LEU A 307 2.88 -18.64 0.65
C LEU A 307 2.27 -17.28 1.02
N GLY A 308 3.06 -16.20 1.11
CA GLY A 308 2.60 -14.88 1.50
C GLY A 308 2.16 -14.77 2.97
N LEU A 309 2.57 -15.71 3.82
CA LEU A 309 2.15 -15.78 5.23
C LEU A 309 2.88 -14.80 6.11
N ARG A 310 4.06 -14.35 5.69
CA ARG A 310 4.76 -13.24 6.32
C ARG A 310 3.81 -12.07 6.56
N ASP A 311 3.18 -11.57 5.50
CA ASP A 311 2.28 -10.42 5.61
C ASP A 311 1.03 -10.73 6.44
N VAL A 312 0.51 -11.96 6.34
CA VAL A 312 -0.65 -12.41 7.13
C VAL A 312 -0.36 -12.31 8.64
N PHE A 313 0.80 -12.80 9.10
CA PHE A 313 1.16 -12.76 10.52
C PHE A 313 1.63 -11.37 10.98
N THR A 314 1.99 -10.48 10.06
CA THR A 314 2.44 -9.12 10.37
C THR A 314 1.29 -8.12 10.44
N PHE A 315 0.39 -8.21 9.46
CA PHE A 315 -0.61 -7.18 9.18
C PHE A 315 -2.05 -7.73 9.25
N GLY A 316 -2.21 -9.05 9.40
CA GLY A 316 -3.50 -9.67 9.61
C GLY A 316 -4.12 -9.23 10.93
N LYS A 317 -5.43 -8.99 10.92
CA LYS A 317 -6.18 -8.66 12.12
C LYS A 317 -6.69 -9.93 12.77
N ASP A 318 -6.44 -10.10 14.07
CA ASP A 318 -7.00 -11.23 14.82
C ASP A 318 -8.54 -11.19 14.77
N VAL A 319 -9.11 -12.36 14.50
CA VAL A 319 -10.55 -12.66 14.51
C VAL A 319 -10.76 -13.96 15.29
N HIS A 320 -11.96 -14.18 15.82
CA HIS A 320 -12.18 -15.24 16.80
C HIS A 320 -13.51 -15.98 16.56
N SER A 321 -13.83 -16.36 15.32
CA SER A 321 -15.04 -17.16 15.06
C SER A 321 -14.75 -18.66 15.01
N ALA A 322 -13.53 -19.06 14.67
CA ALA A 322 -13.12 -20.45 14.69
C ALA A 322 -13.10 -21.02 16.12
N MET A 323 -13.62 -22.23 16.31
CA MET A 323 -13.62 -22.96 17.59
C MET A 323 -13.21 -24.41 17.38
N ILE A 324 -12.57 -25.04 18.35
CA ILE A 324 -12.12 -26.43 18.26
C ILE A 324 -12.84 -27.29 19.29
N ASP A 325 -13.45 -28.38 18.82
CA ASP A 325 -13.88 -29.50 19.66
C ASP A 325 -12.95 -30.69 19.42
N ILE A 326 -12.24 -31.15 20.46
CA ILE A 326 -11.40 -32.35 20.33
C ILE A 326 -12.29 -33.59 20.43
N THR A 327 -12.25 -34.43 19.40
CA THR A 327 -13.07 -35.65 19.28
C THR A 327 -12.30 -36.90 19.72
N SER A 328 -10.96 -36.90 19.61
CA SER A 328 -10.06 -37.95 20.09
C SER A 328 -8.66 -37.40 20.39
N GLY A 329 -7.93 -38.03 21.32
CA GLY A 329 -6.58 -37.60 21.75
C GLY A 329 -6.57 -36.63 22.95
N ALA A 330 -5.37 -36.16 23.31
CA ALA A 330 -5.17 -35.25 24.44
C ALA A 330 -5.92 -33.91 24.26
N THR A 331 -6.67 -33.50 25.28
CA THR A 331 -7.33 -32.17 25.30
C THR A 331 -6.46 -31.09 25.92
N ASN A 332 -5.72 -31.45 26.96
CA ASN A 332 -4.82 -30.56 27.69
C ASN A 332 -3.49 -31.26 27.94
N LEU A 333 -2.42 -30.49 27.99
CA LEU A 333 -1.06 -30.92 28.26
C LEU A 333 -0.58 -30.29 29.56
N GLN A 334 0.15 -31.08 30.34
CA GLN A 334 0.75 -30.63 31.59
C GLN A 334 2.18 -30.15 31.32
N LEU A 335 2.51 -28.97 31.82
CA LEU A 335 3.88 -28.46 31.86
C LEU A 335 4.29 -28.21 33.31
N ILE A 336 5.31 -28.93 33.78
CA ILE A 336 5.94 -28.67 35.08
C ILE A 336 7.21 -27.86 34.82
N TYR A 337 7.21 -26.59 35.22
CA TYR A 337 8.35 -25.69 35.04
C TYR A 337 8.53 -24.81 36.28
N ASN A 338 9.76 -24.74 36.80
CA ASN A 338 10.11 -24.03 38.04
C ASN A 338 9.18 -24.41 39.22
N ASP A 339 9.00 -25.71 39.44
CA ASP A 339 8.13 -26.29 40.47
C ASP A 339 6.65 -25.87 40.39
N LYS A 340 6.22 -25.30 39.26
CA LYS A 340 4.81 -24.97 38.98
C LYS A 340 4.25 -25.86 37.90
N THR A 341 3.07 -26.39 38.17
CA THR A 341 2.27 -27.14 37.19
C THR A 341 1.34 -26.17 36.46
N ASN A 342 1.46 -26.14 35.15
CA ASN A 342 0.61 -25.37 34.24
C ASN A 342 -0.13 -26.34 33.30
N TYR A 343 -1.32 -25.96 32.86
CA TYR A 343 -2.11 -26.72 31.90
C TYR A 343 -2.43 -25.85 30.70
N TYR A 344 -2.25 -26.41 29.52
CA TYR A 344 -2.52 -25.74 28.25
C TYR A 344 -3.33 -26.65 27.33
N PRO A 345 -4.23 -26.11 26.49
CA PRO A 345 -4.85 -26.90 25.44
C PRO A 345 -3.78 -27.54 24.55
N SER A 346 -4.02 -28.78 24.11
CA SER A 346 -3.13 -29.50 23.20
C SER A 346 -3.00 -28.82 21.84
N ILE A 347 -4.03 -28.09 21.40
CA ILE A 347 -4.05 -27.34 20.15
C ILE A 347 -3.92 -25.84 20.42
N SER A 348 -2.96 -25.21 19.75
CA SER A 348 -2.92 -23.74 19.60
C SER A 348 -3.77 -23.36 18.39
N LEU A 349 -4.57 -22.30 18.51
CA LEU A 349 -5.46 -21.80 17.45
C LEU A 349 -5.29 -20.29 17.33
N ARG A 350 -5.03 -19.80 16.12
CA ARG A 350 -5.11 -18.39 15.76
C ARG A 350 -5.89 -18.22 14.48
N GLU A 351 -6.65 -17.14 14.38
CA GLU A 351 -7.38 -16.82 13.17
C GLU A 351 -7.16 -15.35 12.81
N LEU A 352 -6.78 -15.11 11.55
CA LEU A 352 -6.38 -13.80 11.05
C LEU A 352 -7.21 -13.44 9.81
N ASN A 353 -7.69 -12.20 9.72
CA ASN A 353 -8.25 -11.63 8.50
C ASN A 353 -7.18 -10.77 7.81
N TYR A 354 -6.83 -11.09 6.56
CA TYR A 354 -5.91 -10.33 5.75
C TYR A 354 -6.38 -10.31 4.29
N ASN A 355 -6.46 -9.11 3.70
CA ASN A 355 -6.92 -8.90 2.31
C ASN A 355 -8.27 -9.56 1.96
N GLY A 356 -9.22 -9.58 2.91
CA GLY A 356 -10.55 -10.17 2.72
C GLY A 356 -10.58 -11.71 2.74
N LYS A 357 -9.47 -12.32 3.16
CA LYS A 357 -9.34 -13.75 3.39
C LYS A 357 -9.13 -13.99 4.87
N ARG A 358 -9.71 -15.08 5.37
CA ARG A 358 -9.44 -15.54 6.74
C ARG A 358 -8.44 -16.66 6.71
N TYR A 359 -7.54 -16.70 7.69
CA TYR A 359 -6.38 -17.58 7.81
C TYR A 359 -6.43 -18.22 9.19
N ILE A 360 -6.81 -19.49 9.26
CA ILE A 360 -6.89 -20.26 10.52
C ILE A 360 -5.63 -21.09 10.68
N VAL A 361 -4.82 -20.87 11.72
CA VAL A 361 -3.59 -21.60 12.05
C VAL A 361 -3.85 -22.49 13.25
N MET A 362 -3.58 -23.79 13.13
CA MET A 362 -3.71 -24.75 14.24
C MET A 362 -2.43 -25.52 14.47
N VAL A 363 -2.02 -25.76 15.72
CA VAL A 363 -0.78 -26.50 16.04
C VAL A 363 -1.00 -27.51 17.15
N ASN A 364 -0.76 -28.79 16.89
CA ASN A 364 -0.80 -29.85 17.91
C ASN A 364 0.53 -29.96 18.66
N SER A 365 0.53 -29.63 19.95
CA SER A 365 1.69 -29.75 20.84
C SER A 365 1.79 -31.10 21.55
N SER A 366 0.85 -32.01 21.35
CA SER A 366 0.87 -33.34 21.96
C SER A 366 1.79 -34.31 21.22
N GLU A 367 2.20 -35.37 21.92
CA GLU A 367 3.01 -36.46 21.35
C GLU A 367 2.20 -37.50 20.58
N GLU A 368 0.89 -37.33 20.54
CA GLU A 368 -0.05 -38.21 19.86
C GLU A 368 -0.87 -37.44 18.83
N GLN A 369 -1.53 -38.18 17.95
CA GLN A 369 -2.50 -37.56 17.04
C GLN A 369 -3.71 -37.04 17.84
N VAL A 370 -4.18 -35.86 17.47
CA VAL A 370 -5.43 -35.28 17.99
C VAL A 370 -6.42 -35.17 16.84
N ASP A 371 -7.56 -35.84 16.99
CA ASP A 371 -8.68 -35.65 16.08
C ASP A 371 -9.59 -34.57 16.65
N LEU A 372 -10.01 -33.65 15.79
CA LEU A 372 -10.79 -32.50 16.19
C LEU A 372 -11.82 -32.11 15.13
N ARG A 373 -12.78 -31.32 15.57
CA ARG A 373 -13.73 -30.61 14.74
C ARG A 373 -13.47 -29.12 14.87
N LEU A 374 -13.14 -28.50 13.75
CA LEU A 374 -13.05 -27.05 13.63
C LEU A 374 -14.43 -26.50 13.27
N ASN A 375 -15.08 -25.85 14.23
CA ASN A 375 -16.38 -25.20 14.10
C ASN A 375 -16.24 -23.71 13.79
N GLY A 376 -17.36 -23.06 13.52
CA GLY A 376 -17.41 -21.62 13.25
C GLY A 376 -16.94 -21.27 11.84
N LEU A 377 -16.93 -22.26 10.94
CA LEU A 377 -16.68 -22.11 9.52
C LEU A 377 -17.98 -21.88 8.77
N PHE A 378 -17.90 -21.39 7.54
CA PHE A 378 -19.06 -21.20 6.68
C PHE A 378 -19.24 -22.39 5.73
N GLU A 379 -20.44 -22.99 5.75
CA GLU A 379 -20.84 -23.97 4.74
C GLU A 379 -20.69 -23.35 3.34
N GLY A 380 -20.32 -24.13 2.33
CA GLY A 380 -20.08 -23.66 0.96
C GLY A 380 -18.79 -22.86 0.76
N ALA A 381 -18.07 -22.48 1.81
CA ALA A 381 -16.79 -21.80 1.67
C ALA A 381 -15.75 -22.73 1.03
N SER A 382 -14.95 -22.18 0.11
CA SER A 382 -13.75 -22.88 -0.36
C SER A 382 -12.67 -22.76 0.71
N TYR A 383 -11.91 -23.84 0.93
CA TYR A 383 -10.71 -23.83 1.76
C TYR A 383 -9.57 -24.58 1.08
N LYS A 384 -8.34 -24.26 1.46
CA LYS A 384 -7.13 -24.94 1.01
C LYS A 384 -6.24 -25.13 2.23
N ASP A 385 -5.68 -26.33 2.42
CA ASP A 385 -4.53 -26.51 3.31
C ASP A 385 -3.28 -26.06 2.55
N LEU A 386 -2.72 -24.92 2.99
CA LEU A 386 -1.57 -24.29 2.36
C LEU A 386 -0.25 -25.04 2.59
N LEU A 387 -0.15 -25.89 3.62
CA LEU A 387 1.06 -26.67 3.90
C LEU A 387 1.00 -28.09 3.33
N GLY A 388 -0.21 -28.64 3.17
CA GLY A 388 -0.43 -29.98 2.62
C GLY A 388 -0.47 -30.09 1.09
N ASN A 389 -0.18 -29.02 0.35
CA ASN A 389 -0.30 -28.97 -1.13
C ASN A 389 -1.68 -29.47 -1.65
N SER A 390 -2.75 -29.13 -0.94
CA SER A 390 -4.11 -29.51 -1.34
C SER A 390 -4.67 -28.58 -2.42
N SER A 391 -5.56 -29.11 -3.26
CA SER A 391 -6.46 -28.29 -4.08
C SER A 391 -7.52 -27.64 -3.19
N TYR A 392 -8.14 -26.55 -3.68
CA TYR A 392 -9.31 -25.99 -3.01
C TYR A 392 -10.42 -27.05 -2.89
N ASN A 393 -10.92 -27.22 -1.67
CA ASN A 393 -12.10 -28.02 -1.33
C ASN A 393 -13.23 -27.07 -0.95
N TYR A 394 -14.47 -27.53 -1.01
CA TYR A 394 -15.63 -26.78 -0.53
C TYR A 394 -16.16 -27.43 0.73
N LEU A 395 -16.42 -26.62 1.76
CA LEU A 395 -17.09 -27.08 2.97
C LEU A 395 -18.55 -27.43 2.63
N THR A 396 -18.98 -28.64 3.00
CA THR A 396 -20.38 -29.07 2.88
C THR A 396 -21.15 -28.92 4.19
N THR A 397 -20.47 -28.45 5.25
CA THR A 397 -21.03 -28.17 6.57
C THR A 397 -20.35 -26.92 7.14
N ASN A 398 -20.84 -26.40 8.27
CA ASN A 398 -20.23 -25.28 9.00
C ASN A 398 -19.05 -25.70 9.91
N TYR A 399 -18.54 -26.92 9.73
CA TYR A 399 -17.40 -27.45 10.45
C TYR A 399 -16.47 -28.25 9.53
N LEU A 400 -15.27 -28.53 10.00
CA LEU A 400 -14.29 -29.38 9.34
C LEU A 400 -13.72 -30.37 10.35
N ASP A 401 -13.91 -31.66 10.11
CA ASP A 401 -13.27 -32.73 10.89
C ASP A 401 -11.83 -32.91 10.39
N LEU A 402 -10.87 -32.90 11.32
CA LEU A 402 -9.44 -32.85 11.05
C LEU A 402 -8.69 -33.80 11.99
N SER A 403 -7.58 -34.34 11.48
CA SER A 403 -6.63 -35.12 12.27
C SER A 403 -5.27 -34.41 12.23
N LEU A 404 -4.82 -33.91 13.37
CA LEU A 404 -3.50 -33.30 13.50
C LEU A 404 -2.53 -34.33 14.09
N ALA A 405 -1.51 -34.69 13.31
CA ALA A 405 -0.51 -35.68 13.70
C ALA A 405 0.25 -35.28 14.99
N ALA A 406 0.97 -36.22 15.57
CA ALA A 406 1.85 -35.91 16.69
C ALA A 406 2.89 -34.88 16.24
N ARG A 407 2.93 -33.71 16.90
CA ARG A 407 3.91 -32.67 16.60
C ARG A 407 3.88 -32.17 15.13
N GLU A 408 2.75 -32.35 14.42
CA GLU A 408 2.43 -31.90 13.04
C GLU A 408 0.88 -31.81 12.83
N PRO A 409 0.30 -31.36 11.69
CA PRO A 409 0.61 -30.22 10.85
C PRO A 409 -0.20 -28.97 11.24
N VAL A 410 0.28 -27.84 10.73
CA VAL A 410 -0.46 -26.59 10.65
C VAL A 410 -1.40 -26.64 9.47
N ILE A 411 -2.69 -26.53 9.73
CA ILE A 411 -3.65 -26.22 8.68
C ILE A 411 -3.76 -24.71 8.64
N LEU A 412 -3.70 -24.16 7.45
CA LEU A 412 -3.96 -22.77 7.16
C LEU A 412 -5.09 -22.66 6.14
N LEU A 413 -6.31 -22.40 6.60
CA LEU A 413 -7.50 -22.30 5.75
C LEU A 413 -7.68 -20.87 5.25
N GLU A 414 -7.88 -20.69 3.94
CA GLU A 414 -8.30 -19.44 3.29
C GLU A 414 -9.81 -19.47 2.98
N TYR A 415 -10.65 -18.49 3.37
CA TYR A 415 -12.10 -18.48 3.01
C TYR A 415 -12.77 -17.10 2.83
N ASN A 416 -13.97 -17.10 2.20
CA ASN A 416 -14.78 -15.93 1.80
C ASN A 416 -16.03 -15.70 2.71
N GLU A 417 -16.46 -14.44 2.93
CA GLU A 417 -17.44 -14.05 3.96
C GLU A 417 -18.92 -14.34 3.63
N PHE A 418 -19.45 -13.94 2.47
CA PHE A 418 -20.83 -14.25 2.06
C PHE A 418 -20.90 -14.70 0.60
N VAL A 419 -21.60 -15.78 0.30
CA VAL A 419 -21.78 -16.29 -1.07
C VAL A 419 -23.25 -16.29 -1.44
N TRP A 420 -23.63 -15.63 -2.54
CA TRP A 420 -24.97 -15.71 -3.11
C TRP A 420 -25.18 -17.09 -3.72
N THR A 421 -26.20 -17.80 -3.26
CA THR A 421 -26.49 -19.19 -3.67
C THR A 421 -27.76 -19.34 -4.50
N ASN A 422 -28.59 -18.31 -4.60
CA ASN A 422 -29.83 -18.39 -5.36
C ASN A 422 -29.62 -18.17 -6.86
N ALA A 423 -29.63 -19.27 -7.62
CA ALA A 423 -29.42 -19.27 -9.06
C ALA A 423 -30.54 -18.57 -9.87
N LEU A 424 -31.77 -18.44 -9.36
CA LEU A 424 -32.91 -17.93 -10.14
C LEU A 424 -33.31 -16.48 -9.80
N GLY A 425 -32.49 -15.80 -8.99
CA GLY A 425 -32.80 -14.48 -8.47
C GLY A 425 -33.58 -14.52 -7.16
N GLY A 426 -33.59 -13.40 -6.44
CA GLY A 426 -34.16 -13.31 -5.10
C GLY A 426 -33.96 -11.93 -4.50
N ALA A 427 -34.44 -11.69 -3.27
CA ALA A 427 -34.20 -10.42 -2.58
C ALA A 427 -32.89 -10.46 -1.78
N TRP A 428 -32.16 -9.35 -1.76
CA TRP A 428 -30.87 -9.18 -1.07
C TRP A 428 -30.98 -9.42 0.43
N ASP A 429 -32.13 -9.11 1.04
CA ASP A 429 -32.41 -9.26 2.47
C ASP A 429 -32.94 -10.65 2.87
N ILE A 430 -33.16 -11.55 1.90
CA ILE A 430 -33.59 -12.91 2.20
C ILE A 430 -32.36 -13.75 2.54
N ALA A 431 -32.26 -14.06 3.81
CA ALA A 431 -31.22 -14.85 4.43
C ALA A 431 -30.98 -16.25 3.80
N GLY A 432 -31.99 -16.81 3.12
CA GLY A 432 -31.88 -18.07 2.38
C GLY A 432 -31.22 -17.96 1.00
N ASN A 433 -30.95 -16.73 0.51
CA ASN A 433 -30.24 -16.49 -0.75
C ASN A 433 -28.73 -16.36 -0.58
N TRP A 434 -28.27 -16.25 0.67
CA TRP A 434 -26.87 -16.11 1.04
C TRP A 434 -26.42 -17.31 1.85
N THR A 435 -25.14 -17.62 1.72
CA THR A 435 -24.46 -18.55 2.59
C THR A 435 -23.39 -17.79 3.38
N PRO A 436 -23.39 -17.86 4.72
CA PRO A 436 -24.23 -18.74 5.56
C PRO A 436 -25.72 -18.38 5.56
N ALA A 437 -26.57 -19.40 5.54
CA ALA A 437 -28.03 -19.22 5.58
C ALA A 437 -28.42 -18.55 6.91
N ASN A 438 -29.36 -17.60 6.85
CA ASN A 438 -29.87 -16.77 7.97
C ASN A 438 -29.17 -15.43 8.20
N ASN A 439 -28.12 -15.10 7.43
CA ASN A 439 -27.56 -13.74 7.40
C ASN A 439 -27.58 -13.19 5.97
N TYR A 440 -27.45 -11.87 5.84
CA TYR A 440 -27.20 -11.19 4.57
C TYR A 440 -26.01 -10.24 4.75
N PRO A 441 -25.28 -9.89 3.68
CA PRO A 441 -24.15 -8.99 3.78
C PRO A 441 -24.58 -7.64 4.35
N THR A 442 -23.85 -7.19 5.37
CA THR A 442 -23.91 -5.83 5.92
C THR A 442 -22.93 -4.92 5.18
N ALA A 443 -22.82 -3.67 5.62
CA ALA A 443 -21.89 -2.71 5.03
C ALA A 443 -20.45 -3.23 5.04
N GLU A 444 -19.93 -3.81 6.11
CA GLU A 444 -18.50 -4.18 6.15
C GLU A 444 -18.18 -5.51 5.43
N ASP A 445 -19.21 -6.23 4.99
CA ASP A 445 -19.08 -7.60 4.51
C ASP A 445 -18.71 -7.71 3.02
N SER A 446 -18.04 -8.81 2.68
CA SER A 446 -17.76 -9.21 1.30
C SER A 446 -18.83 -10.15 0.75
N ALA A 447 -19.56 -9.70 -0.27
CA ALA A 447 -20.55 -10.48 -1.00
C ALA A 447 -19.97 -11.09 -2.28
N ILE A 448 -20.02 -12.40 -2.43
CA ILE A 448 -19.58 -13.11 -3.64
C ILE A 448 -20.79 -13.60 -4.41
N LEU A 449 -20.98 -13.05 -5.61
CA LEU A 449 -22.02 -13.48 -6.54
C LEU A 449 -21.44 -14.57 -7.44
N THR A 450 -21.77 -15.83 -7.14
CA THR A 450 -21.36 -16.98 -7.95
C THR A 450 -22.57 -17.68 -8.53
N ASN A 451 -22.46 -18.20 -9.75
CA ASN A 451 -23.53 -18.99 -10.35
C ASN A 451 -22.97 -20.37 -10.68
N VAL A 452 -23.03 -21.28 -9.71
CA VAL A 452 -22.40 -22.61 -9.82
C VAL A 452 -23.18 -23.54 -10.77
N ALA A 453 -24.40 -23.21 -11.23
CA ALA A 453 -25.27 -24.22 -11.84
C ALA A 453 -26.25 -23.81 -12.97
N LEU A 454 -26.11 -22.64 -13.63
CA LEU A 454 -27.03 -22.29 -14.72
C LEU A 454 -26.44 -22.53 -16.12
N SER A 455 -27.14 -23.35 -16.91
CA SER A 455 -26.94 -23.52 -18.36
C SER A 455 -27.66 -22.46 -19.20
N SER A 456 -28.35 -21.49 -18.57
CA SER A 456 -29.20 -20.51 -19.26
C SER A 456 -28.54 -19.13 -19.34
N THR A 457 -28.71 -18.47 -20.48
CA THR A 457 -28.29 -17.08 -20.76
C THR A 457 -29.13 -16.01 -20.05
N SER A 458 -30.07 -16.40 -19.19
CA SER A 458 -31.02 -15.49 -18.53
C SER A 458 -30.36 -14.68 -17.42
N ALA A 459 -30.80 -13.44 -17.23
CA ALA A 459 -30.27 -12.57 -16.17
C ALA A 459 -30.78 -12.97 -14.78
N VAL A 460 -29.89 -12.96 -13.78
CA VAL A 460 -30.25 -13.11 -12.36
C VAL A 460 -30.56 -11.73 -11.80
N THR A 461 -31.81 -11.51 -11.39
CA THR A 461 -32.22 -10.25 -10.75
C THR A 461 -32.18 -10.41 -9.23
N ILE A 462 -31.43 -9.53 -8.57
CA ILE A 462 -31.33 -9.42 -7.12
C ILE A 462 -32.14 -8.20 -6.69
N SER A 463 -33.32 -8.43 -6.11
CA SER A 463 -34.21 -7.36 -5.64
C SER A 463 -33.65 -6.72 -4.38
N LEU A 464 -33.85 -5.41 -4.20
CA LEU A 464 -33.39 -4.69 -3.01
C LEU A 464 -34.53 -4.48 -2.01
N PRO A 465 -34.28 -4.61 -0.70
CA PRO A 465 -35.29 -4.32 0.32
C PRO A 465 -35.70 -2.85 0.32
N PRO A 466 -36.86 -2.49 0.90
CA PRO A 466 -37.32 -1.11 0.95
C PRO A 466 -36.36 -0.11 1.61
N SER A 467 -35.58 -0.56 2.59
CA SER A 467 -34.54 0.22 3.27
C SER A 467 -33.28 0.46 2.42
N GLY A 468 -33.17 -0.21 1.28
CA GLY A 468 -31.93 -0.38 0.53
C GLY A 468 -31.02 -1.45 1.13
N ALA A 469 -29.95 -1.77 0.40
CA ALA A 469 -28.93 -2.74 0.80
C ALA A 469 -27.55 -2.07 0.87
N SER A 470 -26.58 -2.75 1.48
CA SER A 470 -25.18 -2.33 1.47
C SER A 470 -24.25 -3.52 1.35
N ALA A 471 -23.06 -3.30 0.82
CA ALA A 471 -21.94 -4.24 0.87
C ALA A 471 -20.62 -3.48 0.82
N GLY A 472 -19.61 -4.03 1.49
CA GLY A 472 -18.28 -3.45 1.55
C GLY A 472 -17.52 -3.88 0.31
N LYS A 473 -17.62 -5.18 -0.01
CA LYS A 473 -17.05 -5.73 -1.24
C LYS A 473 -18.08 -6.56 -1.98
N ILE A 474 -18.04 -6.51 -3.30
CA ILE A 474 -18.79 -7.41 -4.17
C ILE A 474 -17.83 -8.06 -5.15
N TYR A 475 -17.80 -9.39 -5.16
CA TYR A 475 -17.01 -10.19 -6.09
C TYR A 475 -17.94 -10.95 -7.03
N LEU A 476 -17.84 -10.73 -8.33
CA LEU A 476 -18.46 -11.60 -9.33
C LEU A 476 -17.48 -12.69 -9.72
N ALA A 477 -17.53 -13.82 -9.02
CA ALA A 477 -16.69 -14.96 -9.36
C ALA A 477 -17.35 -15.80 -10.45
N LYS A 478 -16.74 -15.80 -11.63
CA LYS A 478 -17.11 -16.63 -12.79
C LYS A 478 -18.59 -16.53 -13.24
N PRO A 479 -19.16 -15.33 -13.43
CA PRO A 479 -20.53 -15.20 -13.93
C PRO A 479 -20.69 -15.92 -15.28
N VAL A 480 -21.66 -16.83 -15.37
CA VAL A 480 -22.12 -17.42 -16.64
C VAL A 480 -23.32 -16.66 -17.23
N CYS A 481 -23.83 -15.67 -16.49
CA CYS A 481 -24.98 -14.85 -16.86
C CYS A 481 -24.80 -13.40 -16.39
N ARG A 482 -25.73 -12.51 -16.78
CA ARG A 482 -25.83 -11.16 -16.24
C ARG A 482 -26.38 -11.19 -14.82
N TYR A 483 -25.77 -10.46 -13.89
CA TYR A 483 -26.40 -10.06 -12.63
C TYR A 483 -27.04 -8.68 -12.78
N GLN A 484 -28.27 -8.55 -12.29
CA GLN A 484 -28.95 -7.27 -12.18
C GLN A 484 -29.26 -6.99 -10.72
N ILE A 485 -28.70 -5.91 -10.15
CA ILE A 485 -29.06 -5.41 -8.83
C ILE A 485 -30.18 -4.39 -9.00
N GLY A 486 -31.28 -4.63 -8.29
CA GLY A 486 -32.51 -3.84 -8.35
C GLY A 486 -33.56 -4.36 -9.32
N ASP A 487 -34.82 -4.19 -8.92
CA ASP A 487 -36.02 -4.55 -9.66
C ASP A 487 -36.67 -3.32 -10.30
N THR A 488 -38.00 -3.22 -10.37
CA THR A 488 -38.72 -2.03 -10.88
C THR A 488 -38.91 -0.94 -9.82
N SER A 489 -38.68 -1.23 -8.55
CA SER A 489 -38.90 -0.29 -7.44
C SER A 489 -37.69 0.60 -7.24
N SER A 490 -37.91 1.90 -6.99
CA SER A 490 -36.80 2.80 -6.66
C SER A 490 -36.19 2.43 -5.31
N ARG A 491 -34.90 2.07 -5.29
CA ARG A 491 -34.18 1.55 -4.12
C ARG A 491 -32.74 2.08 -4.11
N THR A 492 -32.09 2.01 -2.95
CA THR A 492 -30.68 2.41 -2.79
C THR A 492 -29.80 1.20 -2.52
N PHE A 493 -28.64 1.14 -3.15
CA PHE A 493 -27.55 0.23 -2.83
C PHE A 493 -26.33 1.05 -2.38
N ARG A 494 -25.83 0.83 -1.16
CA ARG A 494 -24.71 1.60 -0.59
C ARG A 494 -23.42 0.79 -0.63
N PHE A 495 -22.37 1.35 -1.22
CA PHE A 495 -21.02 0.84 -1.01
C PHE A 495 -20.41 1.58 0.17
N ASP A 496 -20.26 0.87 1.28
CA ASP A 496 -19.75 1.39 2.55
C ASP A 496 -18.94 0.29 3.22
N ASN A 497 -17.62 0.43 3.33
CA ASN A 497 -16.74 -0.54 3.99
C ASN A 497 -16.10 0.08 5.26
N GLY A 498 -16.87 0.91 5.98
CA GLY A 498 -16.37 1.71 7.09
C GLY A 498 -15.28 2.68 6.61
N GLU A 499 -14.16 2.75 7.34
CA GLU A 499 -13.00 3.57 6.94
C GLU A 499 -12.22 3.01 5.75
N ASN A 500 -12.52 1.78 5.31
CA ASN A 500 -11.81 1.14 4.21
C ASN A 500 -12.47 1.43 2.85
N ASN A 501 -11.73 1.18 1.78
CA ASN A 501 -12.29 1.23 0.43
C ASN A 501 -13.28 0.08 0.21
N SER A 502 -14.44 0.38 -0.35
CA SER A 502 -15.32 -0.62 -0.94
C SER A 502 -14.74 -1.14 -2.25
N LEU A 503 -15.05 -2.39 -2.61
CA LEU A 503 -14.53 -3.02 -3.83
C LEU A 503 -15.65 -3.67 -4.63
N LEU A 504 -15.64 -3.48 -5.95
CA LEU A 504 -16.44 -4.23 -6.90
C LEU A 504 -15.50 -4.89 -7.91
N ASN A 505 -15.34 -6.21 -7.80
CA ASN A 505 -14.42 -6.98 -8.62
C ASN A 505 -15.18 -7.90 -9.59
N LEU A 506 -14.82 -7.85 -10.88
CA LEU A 506 -15.40 -8.67 -11.93
C LEU A 506 -14.32 -9.57 -12.57
N ASP A 507 -14.48 -10.89 -12.45
CA ASP A 507 -13.40 -11.86 -12.75
C ASP A 507 -13.72 -12.87 -13.89
N ARG A 508 -14.53 -12.50 -14.91
CA ARG A 508 -14.71 -13.35 -16.12
C ARG A 508 -15.30 -12.66 -17.35
N GLU A 509 -15.02 -13.21 -18.53
CA GLU A 509 -15.67 -12.91 -19.81
C GLU A 509 -17.14 -13.28 -19.85
N ILE A 510 -17.94 -12.39 -20.41
CA ILE A 510 -19.27 -12.65 -20.95
C ILE A 510 -19.33 -12.09 -22.37
N SER A 511 -20.35 -12.47 -23.14
CA SER A 511 -20.50 -12.02 -24.53
C SER A 511 -20.53 -10.49 -24.67
N GLU A 512 -20.02 -9.99 -25.81
CA GLU A 512 -19.58 -8.61 -26.07
C GLU A 512 -20.53 -7.45 -25.72
N TRP A 513 -21.81 -7.71 -25.48
CA TRP A 513 -22.83 -6.67 -25.30
C TRP A 513 -23.69 -6.83 -24.05
N THR A 514 -23.51 -7.92 -23.32
CA THR A 514 -24.26 -8.17 -22.09
C THR A 514 -23.44 -7.62 -20.92
N PRO A 515 -24.00 -6.84 -19.99
CA PRO A 515 -23.30 -6.48 -18.77
C PRO A 515 -23.17 -7.66 -17.83
N ALA A 516 -22.02 -7.78 -17.16
CA ALA A 516 -21.75 -8.79 -16.15
C ALA A 516 -22.49 -8.43 -14.88
N MET A 517 -22.51 -7.14 -14.59
CA MET A 517 -23.33 -6.53 -13.58
C MET A 517 -24.05 -5.31 -14.13
N LEU A 518 -25.33 -5.23 -13.81
CA LEU A 518 -26.23 -4.14 -14.13
C LEU A 518 -26.87 -3.63 -12.84
N PHE A 519 -26.66 -2.37 -12.49
CA PHE A 519 -27.53 -1.68 -11.53
C PHE A 519 -28.72 -1.11 -12.32
N SER A 520 -29.95 -1.53 -11.97
CA SER A 520 -31.15 -1.15 -12.70
C SER A 520 -31.39 0.37 -12.69
N SER A 521 -32.23 0.88 -13.61
CA SER A 521 -32.59 2.31 -13.66
C SER A 521 -33.33 2.81 -12.42
N SER A 522 -33.89 1.90 -11.63
CA SER A 522 -34.56 2.20 -10.37
C SER A 522 -33.58 2.20 -9.17
N THR A 523 -32.35 1.74 -9.34
CA THR A 523 -31.36 1.65 -8.25
C THR A 523 -30.50 2.89 -8.18
N THR A 524 -30.47 3.54 -7.02
CA THR A 524 -29.46 4.56 -6.70
C THR A 524 -28.26 3.87 -6.04
N VAL A 525 -27.07 3.97 -6.64
CA VAL A 525 -25.81 3.50 -6.06
C VAL A 525 -25.20 4.63 -5.25
N GLU A 526 -25.10 4.50 -3.93
CA GLU A 526 -24.55 5.54 -3.06
C GLU A 526 -23.09 5.22 -2.71
N VAL A 527 -22.17 6.15 -2.95
CA VAL A 527 -20.73 6.02 -2.66
C VAL A 527 -20.29 7.17 -1.74
N ASN A 528 -20.10 6.86 -0.45
CA ASN A 528 -19.77 7.87 0.56
C ASN A 528 -18.27 7.99 0.83
N ASN A 529 -17.52 6.88 0.77
CA ASN A 529 -16.06 6.83 0.94
C ASN A 529 -15.37 6.56 -0.40
N THR A 530 -14.68 5.43 -0.57
CA THR A 530 -14.08 5.07 -1.86
C THR A 530 -14.68 3.78 -2.38
N LEU A 531 -15.09 3.74 -3.64
CA LEU A 531 -15.46 2.52 -4.35
C LEU A 531 -14.41 2.24 -5.42
N GLU A 532 -13.65 1.17 -5.25
CA GLU A 532 -12.77 0.64 -6.29
C GLU A 532 -13.53 -0.35 -7.18
N ILE A 533 -13.45 -0.18 -8.49
CA ILE A 533 -14.04 -1.05 -9.50
C ILE A 533 -12.90 -1.72 -10.26
N ASN A 534 -12.66 -3.00 -10.02
CA ASN A 534 -11.64 -3.77 -10.69
C ASN A 534 -12.24 -4.63 -11.81
N LEU A 535 -11.78 -4.42 -13.04
CA LEU A 535 -12.15 -5.23 -14.20
C LEU A 535 -10.95 -6.05 -14.65
N ALA A 536 -11.04 -7.39 -14.56
CA ALA A 536 -9.92 -8.27 -14.90
C ALA A 536 -9.43 -8.07 -16.37
N ASP A 537 -8.10 -8.00 -16.54
CA ASP A 537 -7.43 -7.52 -17.75
C ASP A 537 -7.68 -8.33 -19.03
N ASN A 538 -8.16 -9.58 -18.91
CA ASN A 538 -8.28 -10.49 -20.04
C ASN A 538 -9.69 -10.61 -20.62
N TYR A 539 -10.66 -9.85 -20.11
CA TYR A 539 -12.06 -10.15 -20.35
C TYR A 539 -12.90 -8.96 -20.84
N LYS A 540 -13.86 -9.28 -21.71
CA LYS A 540 -14.91 -8.36 -22.15
C LYS A 540 -15.93 -8.20 -21.03
N GLN A 541 -15.74 -7.22 -20.18
CA GLN A 541 -16.59 -7.00 -19.01
C GLN A 541 -17.31 -5.66 -19.11
N VAL A 542 -18.63 -5.71 -19.10
CA VAL A 542 -19.44 -4.49 -19.05
C VAL A 542 -20.07 -4.38 -17.66
N LEU A 543 -19.69 -3.35 -16.93
CA LEU A 543 -20.41 -2.90 -15.74
C LEU A 543 -21.35 -1.77 -16.17
N ARG A 544 -22.65 -1.88 -15.89
CA ARG A 544 -23.61 -0.84 -16.27
C ARG A 544 -24.33 -0.28 -15.04
N PHE A 545 -24.26 1.02 -14.87
CA PHE A 545 -25.07 1.80 -13.96
C PHE A 545 -26.22 2.44 -14.76
N SER A 546 -27.39 1.79 -14.77
CA SER A 546 -28.57 2.36 -15.42
C SER A 546 -29.33 3.35 -14.53
N GLY A 547 -29.18 3.25 -13.20
CA GLY A 547 -29.76 4.17 -12.22
C GLY A 547 -28.73 5.17 -11.68
N ALA A 548 -29.19 6.11 -10.84
CA ALA A 548 -28.37 7.21 -10.31
C ALA A 548 -27.17 6.69 -9.48
N ILE A 549 -26.07 7.45 -9.42
CA ILE A 549 -24.92 7.19 -8.54
C ILE A 549 -24.76 8.37 -7.57
N ALA A 550 -25.28 8.31 -6.36
CA ALA A 550 -25.20 9.41 -5.40
C ALA A 550 -23.92 9.34 -4.54
N GLY A 551 -23.71 10.39 -3.74
CA GLY A 551 -22.66 10.44 -2.71
C GLY A 551 -21.54 11.45 -2.98
N THR A 552 -20.64 11.57 -2.01
CA THR A 552 -19.51 12.52 -1.99
C THR A 552 -18.15 11.84 -2.11
N GLY A 553 -18.14 10.51 -2.20
CA GLY A 553 -16.95 9.68 -2.19
C GLY A 553 -16.12 9.72 -3.47
N THR A 554 -15.15 8.81 -3.59
CA THR A 554 -14.33 8.63 -4.79
C THR A 554 -14.68 7.29 -5.44
N ILE A 555 -14.98 7.29 -6.73
CA ILE A 555 -15.10 6.07 -7.53
C ILE A 555 -13.79 5.93 -8.31
N ILE A 556 -13.03 4.88 -8.02
CA ILE A 556 -11.79 4.55 -8.72
C ILE A 556 -12.05 3.32 -9.58
N ARG A 557 -11.75 3.39 -10.86
CA ARG A 557 -11.77 2.22 -11.73
C ARG A 557 -10.35 1.77 -12.05
N THR A 558 -10.05 0.53 -11.72
CA THR A 558 -8.79 -0.18 -11.98
C THR A 558 -9.00 -1.33 -12.97
N GLY A 559 -7.91 -1.75 -13.63
CA GLY A 559 -7.90 -2.81 -14.64
C GLY A 559 -8.23 -2.34 -16.07
N GLU A 560 -7.47 -2.82 -17.05
CA GLU A 560 -7.63 -2.44 -18.45
C GLU A 560 -8.93 -2.99 -19.05
N GLY A 561 -9.39 -4.13 -18.54
CA GLY A 561 -10.54 -4.88 -19.06
C GLY A 561 -10.42 -5.08 -20.56
N GLY A 562 -9.54 -5.97 -21.01
CA GLY A 562 -9.34 -6.39 -22.41
C GLY A 562 -9.53 -5.32 -23.48
N ALA A 563 -8.43 -4.90 -24.13
CA ALA A 563 -8.27 -3.81 -25.11
C ALA A 563 -9.50 -3.35 -25.95
N ASN A 564 -10.46 -4.22 -26.26
CA ASN A 564 -11.61 -3.96 -27.12
C ASN A 564 -13.00 -3.83 -26.45
N SER A 565 -13.17 -4.01 -25.14
CA SER A 565 -14.55 -4.26 -24.64
C SER A 565 -14.83 -4.17 -23.13
N GLY A 566 -13.85 -3.93 -22.27
CA GLY A 566 -14.12 -3.62 -20.87
C GLY A 566 -14.62 -2.18 -20.71
N PHE A 567 -15.91 -1.98 -20.40
CA PHE A 567 -16.39 -0.63 -20.11
C PHE A 567 -17.41 -0.50 -18.98
N VAL A 568 -17.25 0.59 -18.23
CA VAL A 568 -18.24 1.09 -17.29
C VAL A 568 -19.21 2.00 -18.06
N ASN A 569 -20.49 1.66 -18.09
CA ASN A 569 -21.52 2.45 -18.75
C ASN A 569 -22.41 3.17 -17.72
N ILE A 570 -22.46 4.50 -17.74
CA ILE A 570 -23.20 5.34 -16.78
C ILE A 570 -24.33 6.06 -17.53
N ASN A 571 -25.59 5.72 -17.21
CA ASN A 571 -26.79 6.16 -17.94
C ASN A 571 -27.75 7.05 -17.12
N ALA A 572 -27.35 7.63 -15.98
CA ALA A 572 -28.28 8.32 -15.08
C ALA A 572 -27.85 9.73 -14.70
N VAL A 573 -28.85 10.62 -14.51
CA VAL A 573 -28.63 12.01 -14.08
C VAL A 573 -28.23 12.01 -12.61
N ASN A 574 -27.16 12.76 -12.38
CA ASN A 574 -26.17 12.69 -11.33
C ASN A 574 -26.21 13.54 -10.04
N PRO A 575 -26.84 13.23 -8.89
CA PRO A 575 -26.48 13.94 -7.65
C PRO A 575 -25.04 13.70 -7.16
N PHE A 576 -24.25 12.84 -7.83
CA PHE A 576 -22.85 12.60 -7.48
C PHE A 576 -22.06 13.91 -7.35
N SER A 577 -21.47 14.13 -6.17
CA SER A 577 -20.64 15.30 -5.86
C SER A 577 -19.22 14.90 -5.42
N GLY A 578 -18.85 13.66 -5.73
CA GLY A 578 -17.57 13.07 -5.42
C GLY A 578 -16.54 13.20 -6.55
N ASN A 579 -15.55 12.32 -6.51
CA ASN A 579 -14.52 12.19 -7.54
C ASN A 579 -14.76 10.92 -8.36
N TYR A 580 -14.60 10.98 -9.68
CA TYR A 580 -14.55 9.81 -10.55
C TYR A 580 -13.16 9.72 -11.17
N ILE A 581 -12.44 8.62 -10.97
CA ILE A 581 -11.07 8.41 -11.44
C ILE A 581 -11.02 7.09 -12.21
N ALA A 582 -10.78 7.14 -13.52
CA ALA A 582 -10.52 5.94 -14.32
C ALA A 582 -9.01 5.79 -14.52
N GLN A 583 -8.42 4.76 -13.91
CA GLN A 583 -6.99 4.51 -14.02
C GLN A 583 -6.63 3.69 -15.26
N ALA A 584 -7.56 2.86 -15.75
CA ALA A 584 -7.34 2.02 -16.93
C ALA A 584 -8.66 1.74 -17.67
N GLY A 585 -8.55 1.25 -18.91
CA GLY A 585 -9.65 0.76 -19.75
C GLY A 585 -10.63 1.82 -20.26
N ARG A 586 -11.80 1.43 -20.81
CA ARG A 586 -12.84 2.37 -21.29
C ARG A 586 -14.00 2.73 -20.35
N THR A 587 -14.38 3.99 -20.23
CA THR A 587 -15.65 4.44 -19.59
C THR A 587 -16.55 5.06 -20.65
N THR A 588 -17.82 4.65 -20.70
CA THR A 588 -18.82 5.26 -21.59
C THR A 588 -19.88 5.98 -20.77
N PHE A 589 -20.13 7.23 -21.11
CA PHE A 589 -21.27 7.99 -20.60
C PHE A 589 -22.38 7.99 -21.65
N ALA A 590 -23.62 7.72 -21.25
CA ALA A 590 -24.75 7.80 -22.19
C ALA A 590 -25.51 9.13 -22.10
N LEU A 591 -25.24 9.94 -21.09
CA LEU A 591 -25.86 11.25 -20.89
C LEU A 591 -24.85 12.37 -21.15
N SER A 592 -25.34 13.48 -21.71
CA SER A 592 -24.54 14.67 -21.99
C SER A 592 -23.91 15.27 -20.74
N ASN A 593 -24.57 15.20 -19.59
CA ASN A 593 -24.02 15.66 -18.32
C ASN A 593 -24.18 14.57 -17.25
N PRO A 594 -23.26 13.57 -17.22
CA PRO A 594 -23.38 12.44 -16.31
C PRO A 594 -23.06 12.80 -14.86
N PHE A 595 -22.30 13.88 -14.63
CA PHE A 595 -21.80 14.28 -13.33
C PHE A 595 -21.78 15.80 -13.15
N PRO A 596 -22.95 16.47 -13.12
CA PRO A 596 -23.03 17.93 -13.07
C PRO A 596 -22.40 18.55 -11.82
N ASN A 597 -22.29 17.78 -10.73
CA ASN A 597 -21.79 18.24 -9.44
C ASN A 597 -20.48 17.56 -9.02
N ALA A 598 -19.87 16.70 -9.86
CA ALA A 598 -18.64 16.02 -9.47
C ALA A 598 -17.52 17.04 -9.24
N LYS A 599 -16.73 16.82 -8.19
CA LYS A 599 -15.56 17.64 -7.89
C LYS A 599 -14.43 17.40 -8.88
N LEU A 600 -14.32 16.17 -9.38
CA LEU A 600 -13.28 15.75 -10.31
C LEU A 600 -13.77 14.58 -11.15
N VAL A 601 -13.53 14.63 -12.46
CA VAL A 601 -13.62 13.49 -13.36
C VAL A 601 -12.28 13.34 -14.07
N ARG A 602 -11.49 12.34 -13.69
CA ARG A 602 -10.10 12.14 -14.12
C ARG A 602 -9.89 10.82 -14.86
N PHE A 603 -9.09 10.84 -15.92
CA PHE A 603 -8.71 9.68 -16.71
C PHE A 603 -7.19 9.57 -16.79
N ASP A 604 -6.62 8.55 -16.16
CA ASP A 604 -5.16 8.32 -16.10
C ASP A 604 -4.66 7.46 -17.29
N THR A 605 -3.36 7.25 -17.38
CA THR A 605 -2.68 6.46 -18.44
C THR A 605 -3.39 5.13 -18.73
N SER A 606 -3.60 4.82 -20.02
CA SER A 606 -4.33 3.63 -20.53
C SER A 606 -5.86 3.68 -20.44
N SER A 607 -6.43 4.67 -19.74
CA SER A 607 -7.87 4.85 -19.71
C SER A 607 -8.39 5.67 -20.91
N LYS A 608 -9.63 5.40 -21.32
CA LYS A 608 -10.32 6.13 -22.39
C LYS A 608 -11.74 6.49 -21.98
N ILE A 609 -12.18 7.70 -22.30
CA ILE A 609 -13.56 8.14 -22.10
C ILE A 609 -14.31 8.18 -23.44
N ARG A 610 -15.53 7.63 -23.47
CA ARG A 610 -16.49 7.79 -24.56
C ARG A 610 -17.65 8.64 -24.08
N LEU A 611 -17.80 9.78 -24.74
CA LEU A 611 -18.81 10.79 -24.43
C LEU A 611 -19.94 10.74 -25.47
N PRO A 612 -21.19 11.05 -25.07
CA PRO A 612 -22.27 11.27 -26.02
C PRO A 612 -22.14 12.67 -26.66
N GLU A 613 -23.04 12.96 -27.60
CA GLU A 613 -23.11 14.29 -28.21
C GLU A 613 -23.42 15.38 -27.17
N ASN A 614 -22.89 16.58 -27.41
CA ASN A 614 -23.16 17.78 -26.60
C ASN A 614 -22.87 17.57 -25.11
N SER A 615 -21.73 16.95 -24.80
CA SER A 615 -21.38 16.66 -23.41
C SER A 615 -20.99 17.94 -22.67
N SER A 616 -21.50 18.13 -21.45
CA SER A 616 -21.13 19.19 -20.52
C SER A 616 -20.52 18.52 -19.31
N LEU A 617 -19.20 18.29 -19.36
CA LEU A 617 -18.46 17.57 -18.34
C LEU A 617 -17.08 18.19 -18.20
N ASP A 618 -16.74 18.64 -16.99
CA ASP A 618 -15.38 19.05 -16.67
C ASP A 618 -14.50 17.80 -16.53
N LEU A 619 -13.46 17.73 -17.36
CA LEU A 619 -12.66 16.53 -17.58
C LEU A 619 -11.18 16.82 -17.34
N THR A 620 -10.52 15.98 -16.55
CA THR A 620 -9.06 15.98 -16.39
C THR A 620 -8.45 14.75 -17.06
N LEU A 621 -7.53 14.96 -18.00
CA LEU A 621 -6.74 13.90 -18.62
C LEU A 621 -5.33 13.88 -18.03
N ASN A 622 -4.97 12.75 -17.45
CA ASN A 622 -3.68 12.53 -16.79
C ASN A 622 -2.99 11.29 -17.41
N GLY A 623 -2.82 11.33 -18.74
CA GLY A 623 -2.29 10.20 -19.51
C GLY A 623 -3.37 9.40 -20.23
N GLY A 624 -4.64 9.58 -19.87
CA GLY A 624 -5.78 8.96 -20.54
C GLY A 624 -6.13 9.63 -21.86
N GLY A 625 -7.15 9.12 -22.55
CA GLY A 625 -7.60 9.68 -23.84
C GLY A 625 -9.10 9.80 -24.01
N ILE A 626 -9.52 10.57 -25.01
CA ILE A 626 -10.92 10.72 -25.42
C ILE A 626 -11.16 9.88 -26.67
N GLU A 627 -12.21 9.05 -26.65
CA GLU A 627 -12.62 8.20 -27.78
C GLU A 627 -14.08 8.44 -28.14
N TYR A 628 -14.37 8.96 -29.33
CA TYR A 628 -15.74 9.07 -29.83
C TYR A 628 -16.05 7.95 -30.84
N ASN A 629 -17.12 7.19 -30.57
CA ASN A 629 -17.69 6.19 -31.48
C ASN A 629 -19.23 6.35 -31.63
N THR A 630 -19.69 7.56 -31.95
CA THR A 630 -21.11 7.87 -32.16
C THR A 630 -21.40 8.04 -33.65
N SER A 631 -22.59 7.78 -34.18
CA SER A 631 -22.87 7.92 -35.63
C SER A 631 -22.78 9.35 -36.19
N PHE A 632 -22.37 10.33 -35.39
CA PHE A 632 -22.48 11.76 -35.68
C PHE A 632 -21.17 12.38 -36.11
N GLN A 633 -21.25 13.41 -36.95
CA GLN A 633 -20.07 14.05 -37.55
C GLN A 633 -19.38 15.06 -36.62
N THR A 634 -20.11 15.70 -35.72
CA THR A 634 -19.59 16.76 -34.82
C THR A 634 -20.00 16.48 -33.38
N ASN A 635 -19.04 16.52 -32.46
CA ASN A 635 -19.27 16.35 -31.02
C ASN A 635 -18.78 17.60 -30.29
N PHE A 636 -19.53 18.03 -29.27
CA PHE A 636 -19.17 19.18 -28.45
C PHE A 636 -18.83 18.71 -27.03
N LEU A 637 -17.73 19.24 -26.49
CA LEU A 637 -17.40 19.24 -25.07
C LEU A 637 -17.55 20.68 -24.56
N SER A 638 -18.62 20.89 -23.81
CA SER A 638 -19.03 22.16 -23.20
C SER A 638 -18.70 22.23 -21.71
N GLY A 639 -17.77 21.39 -21.25
CA GLY A 639 -17.12 21.49 -19.94
C GLY A 639 -15.63 21.77 -20.13
N ASN A 640 -14.95 22.14 -19.05
CA ASN A 640 -13.52 22.44 -19.06
C ASN A 640 -12.70 21.16 -19.32
N LEU A 641 -11.60 21.27 -20.06
CA LEU A 641 -10.63 20.20 -20.29
C LEU A 641 -9.29 20.56 -19.65
N THR A 642 -8.83 19.77 -18.68
CA THR A 642 -7.52 19.94 -18.03
C THR A 642 -6.57 18.79 -18.41
N ILE A 643 -5.33 19.07 -18.80
CA ILE A 643 -4.37 18.07 -19.31
C ILE A 643 -3.09 18.08 -18.44
N THR A 644 -2.91 17.09 -17.57
CA THR A 644 -1.80 17.04 -16.60
C THR A 644 -0.69 16.05 -16.96
N ALA A 645 -0.93 15.15 -17.92
CA ALA A 645 0.07 14.28 -18.52
C ALA A 645 -0.28 14.01 -19.99
N ASN A 646 0.64 13.43 -20.75
CA ASN A 646 0.49 13.26 -22.20
C ASN A 646 -0.71 12.38 -22.55
N SER A 647 -1.67 12.97 -23.25
CA SER A 647 -2.99 12.41 -23.51
C SER A 647 -3.32 12.41 -25.00
N THR A 648 -4.28 11.58 -25.38
CA THR A 648 -4.65 11.40 -26.79
C THR A 648 -6.14 11.65 -27.04
N VAL A 649 -6.45 12.19 -28.22
CA VAL A 649 -7.82 12.26 -28.75
C VAL A 649 -7.88 11.36 -29.97
N HIS A 650 -8.76 10.38 -29.93
CA HIS A 650 -8.96 9.40 -30.98
C HIS A 650 -10.43 9.46 -31.44
N LEU A 651 -10.72 10.17 -32.53
CA LEU A 651 -12.07 10.21 -33.10
C LEU A 651 -12.15 9.27 -34.29
N LEU A 652 -13.05 8.29 -34.22
CA LEU A 652 -13.27 7.36 -35.31
C LEU A 652 -14.17 7.98 -36.39
N ASN A 653 -13.91 7.68 -37.67
CA ASN A 653 -14.79 7.95 -38.82
C ASN A 653 -15.01 9.44 -39.17
N ASN A 654 -13.93 10.19 -39.37
CA ASN A 654 -13.98 11.54 -39.97
C ASN A 654 -14.77 12.57 -39.14
N ARG A 655 -14.51 12.66 -37.84
CA ARG A 655 -15.33 13.46 -36.93
C ARG A 655 -14.61 14.70 -36.42
N THR A 656 -15.41 15.66 -35.99
CA THR A 656 -14.94 16.88 -35.33
C THR A 656 -15.26 16.85 -33.83
N LEU A 657 -14.30 17.17 -32.98
CA LEU A 657 -14.47 17.50 -31.57
C LEU A 657 -14.34 19.01 -31.37
N ILE A 658 -15.35 19.63 -30.78
CA ILE A 658 -15.37 21.05 -30.47
C ILE A 658 -15.24 21.23 -28.96
N LEU A 659 -14.17 21.88 -28.52
CA LEU A 659 -13.89 22.26 -27.13
C LEU A 659 -14.41 23.69 -26.92
N GLN A 660 -15.61 23.83 -26.34
CA GLN A 660 -16.29 25.13 -26.21
C GLN A 660 -15.85 25.93 -24.98
N ASN A 661 -15.36 25.25 -23.95
CA ASN A 661 -14.89 25.86 -22.71
C ASN A 661 -13.36 25.75 -22.59
N ASP A 662 -12.85 26.08 -21.40
CA ASP A 662 -11.42 26.26 -21.16
C ASP A 662 -10.64 24.95 -21.36
N VAL A 663 -9.53 25.04 -22.10
CA VAL A 663 -8.52 23.99 -22.25
C VAL A 663 -7.28 24.42 -21.48
N SER A 664 -6.92 23.71 -20.42
CA SER A 664 -5.79 24.06 -19.56
C SER A 664 -4.86 22.89 -19.28
N GLY A 665 -3.66 23.15 -18.75
CA GLY A 665 -2.76 22.10 -18.31
C GLY A 665 -1.30 22.26 -18.69
N ASN A 666 -0.51 21.22 -18.41
CA ASN A 666 0.96 21.22 -18.44
C ASN A 666 1.56 20.04 -19.21
N ALA A 667 0.82 19.49 -20.17
CA ALA A 667 1.28 18.35 -20.96
C ALA A 667 0.77 18.37 -22.40
N ARG A 668 0.97 17.28 -23.14
CA ARG A 668 0.59 17.17 -24.56
C ARG A 668 -0.80 16.58 -24.75
N LEU A 669 -1.56 17.16 -25.68
CA LEU A 669 -2.75 16.55 -26.30
C LEU A 669 -2.41 16.17 -27.75
N TYR A 670 -2.39 14.88 -28.06
CA TYR A 670 -2.09 14.33 -29.38
C TYR A 670 -3.36 13.87 -30.10
N ILE A 671 -3.55 14.27 -31.36
CA ILE A 671 -4.69 13.86 -32.19
C ILE A 671 -4.24 12.69 -33.08
N ASP A 672 -4.82 11.50 -32.89
CA ASP A 672 -4.24 10.22 -33.36
C ASP A 672 -4.83 9.67 -34.68
N ASP A 673 -5.70 10.40 -35.39
CA ASP A 673 -6.35 9.90 -36.62
C ASP A 673 -6.47 11.00 -37.69
N SER A 674 -6.09 10.67 -38.94
CA SER A 674 -6.02 11.64 -40.04
C SER A 674 -7.33 12.23 -40.47
N ALA A 675 -8.43 11.61 -40.06
CA ALA A 675 -9.75 12.07 -40.40
C ALA A 675 -10.39 12.94 -39.31
N THR A 676 -9.70 13.13 -38.19
CA THR A 676 -10.20 13.84 -37.01
C THR A 676 -9.92 15.33 -37.10
N ALA A 677 -10.91 16.17 -36.80
CA ALA A 677 -10.69 17.59 -36.49
C ALA A 677 -10.93 17.89 -35.01
N VAL A 678 -10.07 18.68 -34.37
CA VAL A 678 -10.28 19.24 -33.04
C VAL A 678 -10.31 20.76 -33.17
N SER A 679 -11.37 21.40 -32.69
CA SER A 679 -11.52 22.85 -32.70
C SER A 679 -11.65 23.38 -31.27
N CYS A 680 -10.74 24.26 -30.88
CA CYS A 680 -10.77 24.95 -29.58
C CYS A 680 -11.42 26.33 -29.78
N PHE A 681 -12.52 26.60 -29.08
CA PHE A 681 -13.18 27.91 -29.08
C PHE A 681 -13.22 28.56 -27.70
N GLY A 682 -13.14 27.78 -26.61
CA GLY A 682 -12.98 28.32 -25.27
C GLY A 682 -11.59 28.92 -25.01
N SER A 683 -11.32 29.37 -23.79
CA SER A 683 -9.99 29.89 -23.47
C SER A 683 -8.94 28.77 -23.44
N ILE A 684 -7.68 29.10 -23.67
CA ILE A 684 -6.55 28.19 -23.54
C ILE A 684 -5.63 28.74 -22.46
N SER A 685 -5.28 27.93 -21.48
CA SER A 685 -4.44 28.33 -20.34
C SER A 685 -3.37 27.26 -20.09
N PRO A 686 -2.17 27.37 -20.68
CA PRO A 686 -1.04 26.56 -20.18
C PRO A 686 -0.86 26.87 -18.70
N GLY A 687 -0.53 25.86 -17.88
CA GLY A 687 -0.54 26.05 -16.43
C GLY A 687 -1.89 25.73 -15.77
N THR A 688 -1.83 25.43 -14.47
CA THR A 688 -3.01 25.38 -13.58
C THR A 688 -2.65 26.11 -12.29
N ASN A 689 -2.58 27.45 -12.33
CA ASN A 689 -2.05 28.31 -11.25
C ASN A 689 -0.54 28.15 -10.99
N SER A 690 0.21 27.77 -12.01
CA SER A 690 1.66 27.60 -11.97
C SER A 690 2.19 27.61 -13.39
N ILE A 691 3.37 28.18 -13.59
CA ILE A 691 4.03 28.18 -14.90
C ILE A 691 4.12 26.77 -15.47
N GLY A 692 3.66 26.60 -16.70
CA GLY A 692 3.84 25.35 -17.40
C GLY A 692 3.68 25.44 -18.91
N THR A 693 3.64 24.27 -19.54
CA THR A 693 3.67 24.14 -20.99
C THR A 693 2.57 23.19 -21.45
N LEU A 694 1.64 23.72 -22.25
CA LEU A 694 0.60 22.94 -22.90
C LEU A 694 1.00 22.71 -24.35
N THR A 695 1.03 21.45 -24.79
CA THR A 695 1.30 21.12 -26.19
C THR A 695 0.02 20.62 -26.86
N LEU A 696 -0.39 21.25 -27.95
CA LEU A 696 -1.46 20.77 -28.83
C LEU A 696 -0.82 20.25 -30.12
N ASP A 697 -0.96 18.96 -30.38
CA ASP A 697 -0.36 18.30 -31.53
C ASP A 697 -1.43 17.81 -32.49
N GLU A 698 -1.43 18.37 -33.70
CA GLU A 698 -2.35 18.02 -34.78
C GLU A 698 -2.21 16.56 -35.21
N GLY A 699 -1.02 15.97 -35.02
CA GLY A 699 -0.72 14.61 -35.46
C GLY A 699 -1.11 14.42 -36.93
N PRO A 700 -1.78 13.32 -37.29
CA PRO A 700 -2.36 13.17 -38.63
C PRO A 700 -3.64 13.99 -38.90
N GLY A 701 -4.33 14.52 -37.88
CA GLY A 701 -5.68 15.13 -37.96
C GLY A 701 -5.70 16.60 -38.40
N THR A 702 -6.70 17.37 -37.94
CA THR A 702 -6.81 18.82 -38.12
C THR A 702 -7.00 19.55 -36.80
N LEU A 703 -6.19 20.58 -36.51
CA LEU A 703 -6.33 21.40 -35.31
C LEU A 703 -6.72 22.84 -35.66
N ASN A 704 -7.86 23.30 -35.13
CA ASN A 704 -8.32 24.69 -35.25
C ASN A 704 -8.27 25.39 -33.89
N ILE A 705 -7.58 26.53 -33.80
CA ILE A 705 -7.55 27.37 -32.59
C ILE A 705 -8.26 28.69 -32.89
N GLY A 706 -9.52 28.79 -32.42
CA GLY A 706 -10.38 29.94 -32.64
C GLY A 706 -10.83 30.13 -34.09
N GLN A 707 -11.74 31.08 -34.26
CA GLN A 707 -12.17 31.60 -35.56
C GLN A 707 -12.62 33.06 -35.41
N LEU A 708 -12.78 33.79 -36.52
CA LEU A 708 -13.13 35.21 -36.48
C LEU A 708 -14.42 35.52 -35.71
N SER A 709 -15.41 34.61 -35.78
CA SER A 709 -16.68 34.74 -35.05
C SER A 709 -16.63 34.24 -33.61
N ASP A 710 -15.58 33.48 -33.24
CA ASP A 710 -15.47 32.79 -31.96
C ASP A 710 -13.99 32.66 -31.59
N LYS A 711 -13.46 33.76 -31.03
CA LYS A 711 -12.02 33.94 -30.78
C LYS A 711 -11.63 33.27 -29.47
N VAL A 712 -10.52 32.54 -29.49
CA VAL A 712 -9.95 31.92 -28.29
C VAL A 712 -9.25 32.99 -27.45
N THR A 713 -9.40 32.93 -26.13
CA THR A 713 -8.54 33.71 -25.22
C THR A 713 -7.38 32.84 -24.76
N LEU A 714 -6.14 33.21 -25.08
CA LEU A 714 -4.94 32.57 -24.56
C LEU A 714 -4.50 33.28 -23.28
N ASN A 715 -4.63 32.63 -22.13
CA ASN A 715 -4.20 33.14 -20.84
C ASN A 715 -2.75 32.70 -20.58
N ILE A 716 -1.87 33.65 -20.28
CA ILE A 716 -0.46 33.42 -19.97
C ILE A 716 -0.17 33.96 -18.57
N GLU A 717 0.19 33.09 -17.63
CA GLU A 717 0.75 33.47 -16.34
C GLU A 717 2.24 33.77 -16.46
N ILE A 718 2.68 34.77 -15.70
CA ILE A 718 4.07 35.22 -15.62
C ILE A 718 4.53 35.13 -14.17
N TYR A 719 5.57 34.34 -13.92
CA TYR A 719 6.17 34.19 -12.60
C TYR A 719 7.68 34.38 -12.71
N SER A 720 8.16 35.55 -12.29
CA SER A 720 9.58 35.90 -12.45
C SER A 720 9.95 35.83 -13.94
N ASN A 721 11.02 35.13 -14.31
CA ASN A 721 11.44 35.02 -15.70
C ASN A 721 10.79 33.86 -16.45
N ASP A 722 9.90 33.09 -15.80
CA ASP A 722 9.24 31.94 -16.41
C ASP A 722 7.81 32.32 -16.80
N PHE A 723 7.40 31.88 -17.99
CA PHE A 723 6.13 32.23 -18.63
C PHE A 723 5.43 30.94 -19.01
N ASP A 724 4.10 30.94 -18.92
CA ASP A 724 3.30 29.92 -19.57
C ASP A 724 3.60 29.86 -21.06
N LYS A 725 3.56 28.63 -21.58
CA LYS A 725 3.91 28.36 -22.97
C LYS A 725 2.90 27.44 -23.64
N LEU A 726 2.37 27.88 -24.77
CA LEU A 726 1.65 27.03 -25.71
C LEU A 726 2.60 26.51 -26.79
N ILE A 727 2.65 25.21 -26.99
CA ILE A 727 3.35 24.60 -28.13
C ILE A 727 2.28 24.05 -29.07
N VAL A 728 2.39 24.34 -30.37
CA VAL A 728 1.55 23.73 -31.40
C VAL A 728 2.44 22.92 -32.33
N GLU A 729 2.21 21.62 -32.43
CA GLU A 729 3.04 20.70 -33.22
C GLU A 729 2.30 20.18 -34.45
N ASN A 730 3.07 19.94 -35.51
CA ASN A 730 2.64 19.33 -36.77
C ASN A 730 1.45 20.03 -37.42
N LEU A 731 1.39 21.37 -37.26
CA LEU A 731 0.26 22.15 -37.74
C LEU A 731 0.27 22.24 -39.28
N ASP A 732 -0.66 21.57 -39.95
CA ASP A 732 -0.74 21.51 -41.42
C ASP A 732 -1.23 22.84 -42.02
N SER A 733 -1.84 23.70 -41.22
CA SER A 733 -2.25 25.06 -41.60
C SER A 733 -1.43 26.12 -40.88
N SER A 734 -1.49 27.38 -41.34
CA SER A 734 -0.90 28.48 -40.58
C SER A 734 -1.76 28.83 -39.37
N LEU A 735 -1.16 29.09 -38.21
CA LEU A 735 -1.89 29.57 -37.04
C LEU A 735 -2.26 31.05 -37.22
N ASN A 736 -3.55 31.35 -37.40
CA ASN A 736 -4.04 32.73 -37.56
C ASN A 736 -4.23 33.41 -36.20
N LEU A 737 -3.31 34.30 -35.85
CA LEU A 737 -3.33 35.02 -34.58
C LEU A 737 -4.54 35.96 -34.44
N SER A 738 -5.18 36.35 -35.54
CA SER A 738 -6.42 37.18 -35.52
C SER A 738 -7.61 36.44 -34.89
N ASN A 739 -7.48 35.13 -34.68
CA ASN A 739 -8.46 34.30 -33.98
C ASN A 739 -8.17 34.19 -32.48
N ILE A 740 -7.13 34.86 -31.96
CA ILE A 740 -6.64 34.73 -30.59
C ILE A 740 -6.62 36.11 -29.90
N ASN A 741 -7.28 36.20 -28.75
CA ASN A 741 -7.11 37.25 -27.75
C ASN A 741 -6.03 36.82 -26.77
N LEU A 742 -4.99 37.63 -26.56
CA LEU A 742 -3.92 37.32 -25.62
C LEU A 742 -4.17 38.02 -24.29
N ASN A 743 -4.13 37.29 -23.18
CA ASN A 743 -4.35 37.81 -21.83
C ASN A 743 -3.20 37.43 -20.90
N PHE A 744 -2.59 38.40 -20.22
CA PHE A 744 -1.47 38.17 -19.30
C PHE A 744 -1.86 38.39 -17.84
N SER A 745 -1.56 37.39 -17.00
CA SER A 745 -1.65 37.46 -15.54
C SER A 745 -0.24 37.48 -14.93
N ILE A 746 0.08 38.45 -14.08
CA ILE A 746 1.42 38.63 -13.51
C ILE A 746 1.39 38.22 -12.04
N LEU A 747 1.92 37.03 -11.76
CA LEU A 747 2.08 36.47 -10.43
C LEU A 747 3.35 37.01 -9.75
N GLN A 748 4.43 37.20 -10.51
CA GLN A 748 5.66 37.84 -10.06
C GLN A 748 6.32 38.63 -11.19
N ILE A 749 6.83 39.83 -10.88
CA ILE A 749 7.40 40.76 -11.86
C ILE A 749 8.63 40.12 -12.55
N PRO A 750 8.63 39.99 -13.90
CA PRO A 750 9.78 39.49 -14.66
C PRO A 750 10.93 40.50 -14.74
N ASP A 751 12.13 40.03 -15.08
CA ASP A 751 13.23 40.90 -15.53
C ASP A 751 12.89 41.47 -16.92
N PRO A 752 12.77 42.80 -17.08
CA PRO A 752 12.38 43.41 -18.35
C PRO A 752 13.39 43.19 -19.47
N SER A 753 14.62 42.80 -19.16
CA SER A 753 15.66 42.46 -20.15
C SER A 753 15.50 41.05 -20.74
N LYS A 754 14.63 40.21 -20.16
CA LYS A 754 14.41 38.85 -20.63
C LYS A 754 13.34 38.84 -21.70
N THR A 755 13.62 38.03 -22.73
CA THR A 755 12.67 37.71 -23.78
C THR A 755 12.23 36.28 -23.56
N ASN A 756 10.92 36.07 -23.38
CA ASN A 756 10.34 34.77 -23.11
C ASN A 756 9.42 34.33 -24.26
N ILE A 757 9.38 33.03 -24.51
CA ILE A 757 8.58 32.44 -25.60
C ILE A 757 7.25 31.97 -25.00
N ILE A 758 6.14 32.44 -25.56
CA ILE A 758 4.78 32.12 -25.09
C ILE A 758 4.01 31.23 -26.07
N ILE A 759 4.37 31.24 -27.36
CA ILE A 759 3.86 30.29 -28.36
C ILE A 759 5.05 29.79 -29.19
N THR A 760 5.14 28.49 -29.44
CA THR A 760 6.08 27.90 -30.40
C THR A 760 5.35 26.98 -31.38
N LEU A 761 5.65 27.11 -32.68
CA LEU A 761 5.27 26.14 -33.72
C LEU A 761 6.42 25.14 -33.97
N ILE A 762 6.13 23.85 -33.89
CA ILE A 762 7.09 22.78 -34.23
C ILE A 762 6.56 22.03 -35.44
N ASN A 763 7.34 21.95 -36.52
CA ASN A 763 6.92 21.35 -37.81
C ASN A 763 5.63 21.95 -38.41
N GLY A 764 5.26 23.18 -38.04
CA GLY A 764 4.09 23.89 -38.58
C GLY A 764 4.45 24.85 -39.72
N ASN A 765 3.43 25.26 -40.49
CA ASN A 765 3.62 25.98 -41.76
C ASN A 765 3.93 27.49 -41.67
N ASP A 766 3.49 28.23 -40.65
CA ASP A 766 3.89 29.61 -40.25
C ASP A 766 2.79 30.26 -39.35
N PHE A 767 3.06 31.43 -38.75
CA PHE A 767 2.01 32.30 -38.17
C PHE A 767 1.42 33.25 -39.23
N THR A 768 0.14 33.59 -39.12
CA THR A 768 -0.50 34.63 -39.94
C THR A 768 -1.26 35.64 -39.09
N GLY A 769 -1.35 36.89 -39.57
CA GLY A 769 -2.08 37.97 -38.89
C GLY A 769 -1.40 38.52 -37.63
N TYR A 770 -2.17 39.24 -36.82
CA TYR A 770 -1.78 39.76 -35.50
C TYR A 770 -2.84 39.33 -34.48
N PHE A 771 -2.48 39.28 -33.20
CA PHE A 771 -3.45 39.06 -32.14
C PHE A 771 -4.60 40.07 -32.24
N ASP A 772 -5.83 39.61 -32.02
CA ASP A 772 -7.01 40.49 -32.09
C ASP A 772 -7.00 41.53 -30.98
N SER A 773 -6.62 41.09 -29.79
CA SER A 773 -6.36 41.97 -28.65
C SER A 773 -5.22 41.41 -27.79
N THR A 774 -4.56 42.29 -27.04
CA THR A 774 -3.57 41.91 -26.04
C THR A 774 -3.90 42.69 -24.76
N THR A 775 -4.31 41.96 -23.74
CA THR A 775 -4.70 42.50 -22.43
C THR A 775 -3.64 42.13 -21.40
N TRP A 776 -3.25 43.10 -20.58
CA TRP A 776 -2.32 42.91 -19.48
C TRP A 776 -3.07 43.08 -18.16
N GLN A 777 -2.64 42.35 -17.11
CA GLN A 777 -3.05 42.65 -15.75
C GLN A 777 -2.82 44.14 -15.45
N ILE A 778 -3.80 44.76 -14.79
CA ILE A 778 -3.82 46.21 -14.53
C ILE A 778 -2.47 46.69 -14.00
N GLY A 779 -1.92 47.71 -14.65
CA GLY A 779 -0.69 48.35 -14.22
C GLY A 779 0.58 47.72 -14.77
N PHE A 780 0.52 46.93 -15.85
CA PHE A 780 1.68 46.39 -16.56
C PHE A 780 1.52 46.52 -18.07
N THR A 781 2.64 46.54 -18.78
CA THR A 781 2.73 46.51 -20.25
C THR A 781 3.95 45.72 -20.69
N GLY A 782 3.94 45.19 -21.91
CA GLY A 782 5.07 44.53 -22.54
C GLY A 782 4.93 44.49 -24.06
N ASN A 783 5.99 44.11 -24.77
CA ASN A 783 6.00 44.00 -26.22
C ASN A 783 5.87 42.55 -26.65
N VAL A 784 4.88 42.26 -27.50
CA VAL A 784 4.66 40.95 -28.12
C VAL A 784 5.08 41.03 -29.58
N PHE A 785 5.92 40.09 -30.03
CA PHE A 785 6.39 40.04 -31.42
C PHE A 785 6.60 38.60 -31.89
N ILE A 786 6.64 38.41 -33.20
CA ILE A 786 6.85 37.10 -33.86
C ILE A 786 8.29 37.04 -34.36
N GLU A 787 9.01 35.96 -34.05
CA GLU A 787 10.36 35.71 -34.55
C GLU A 787 10.48 34.24 -35.00
N GLY A 788 10.44 34.02 -36.31
CA GLY A 788 10.42 32.68 -36.89
C GLY A 788 9.17 31.92 -36.41
N ASN A 789 9.40 30.77 -35.78
CA ASN A 789 8.34 29.89 -35.28
C ASN A 789 7.93 30.19 -33.83
N ASP A 790 8.38 31.31 -33.25
CA ASP A 790 8.05 31.69 -31.88
C ASP A 790 7.28 33.02 -31.81
N VAL A 791 6.30 33.09 -30.91
CA VAL A 791 5.78 34.35 -30.36
C VAL A 791 6.51 34.64 -29.05
N LYS A 792 7.11 35.81 -28.98
CA LYS A 792 7.97 36.25 -27.88
C LYS A 792 7.42 37.47 -27.18
N VAL A 793 7.69 37.56 -25.88
CA VAL A 793 7.34 38.68 -25.02
C VAL A 793 8.62 39.26 -24.42
N THR A 794 8.77 40.58 -24.46
CA THR A 794 9.91 41.30 -23.87
C THR A 794 9.47 42.60 -23.22
N GLY A 795 10.32 43.18 -22.36
CA GLY A 795 10.11 44.51 -21.80
C GLY A 795 8.86 44.61 -20.91
N VAL A 796 8.51 43.54 -20.20
CA VAL A 796 7.37 43.54 -19.27
C VAL A 796 7.72 44.42 -18.07
N ILE A 797 7.04 45.56 -17.94
CA ILE A 797 7.28 46.55 -16.89
C ILE A 797 5.95 47.01 -16.26
N PRO A 798 5.95 47.40 -14.97
CA PRO A 798 4.83 48.12 -14.41
C PRO A 798 4.59 49.42 -15.20
N GLU A 799 3.32 49.79 -15.40
CA GLU A 799 2.97 51.07 -15.98
C GLU A 799 3.58 52.22 -15.15
N PRO A 800 4.02 53.32 -15.79
CA PRO A 800 4.67 54.43 -15.10
C PRO A 800 3.85 55.00 -13.93
N SER A 801 2.53 54.96 -14.04
CA SER A 801 1.57 55.37 -13.01
C SER A 801 1.69 54.55 -11.72
N VAL A 802 1.89 53.23 -11.84
CA VAL A 802 2.06 52.29 -10.73
C VAL A 802 3.45 52.41 -10.12
N PHE A 803 4.47 52.63 -10.95
CA PHE A 803 5.84 52.85 -10.48
C PHE A 803 5.95 54.09 -9.59
N LEU A 804 5.22 55.16 -9.93
CA LEU A 804 5.13 56.38 -9.11
C LEU A 804 4.54 56.09 -7.72
N ILE A 805 3.47 55.28 -7.66
CA ILE A 805 2.80 54.92 -6.40
C ILE A 805 3.70 54.03 -5.52
N TYR A 806 4.37 53.03 -6.10
CA TYR A 806 5.32 52.19 -5.35
C TYR A 806 6.53 52.98 -4.86
N SER A 807 7.05 53.90 -5.67
CA SER A 807 8.15 54.79 -5.26
C SER A 807 7.73 55.69 -4.10
N LEU A 808 6.52 56.25 -4.13
CA LEU A 808 5.96 57.03 -3.03
C LEU A 808 5.76 56.20 -1.75
N LEU A 809 5.31 54.94 -1.86
CA LEU A 809 5.15 54.03 -0.72
C LEU A 809 6.48 53.62 -0.09
N ILE A 810 7.52 53.38 -0.90
CA ILE A 810 8.88 53.09 -0.41
C ILE A 810 9.45 54.34 0.28
N ILE A 811 9.33 55.52 -0.32
CA ILE A 811 9.72 56.78 0.31
C ILE A 811 8.98 56.96 1.64
N PHE A 812 7.67 56.70 1.68
CA PHE A 812 6.88 56.80 2.91
C PHE A 812 7.32 55.79 3.99
N ARG A 813 7.58 54.53 3.62
CA ARG A 813 8.11 53.49 4.54
C ARG A 813 9.52 53.81 5.04
N LEU A 814 10.41 54.30 4.17
CA LEU A 814 11.76 54.75 4.57
C LEU A 814 11.69 55.95 5.50
N THR A 815 10.74 56.88 5.27
CA THR A 815 10.51 58.04 6.14
C THR A 815 9.96 57.64 7.52
N LEU A 816 9.13 56.58 7.58
CA LEU A 816 8.66 55.99 8.84
C LEU A 816 9.76 55.22 9.59
N PHE A 817 10.64 54.52 8.88
CA PHE A 817 11.78 53.80 9.46
C PHE A 817 12.86 54.76 9.99
N TYR A 818 13.06 55.91 9.36
CA TYR A 818 13.98 56.95 9.85
C TYR A 818 13.44 57.75 11.06
N LYS A 819 12.16 57.56 11.42
CA LYS A 819 11.52 58.19 12.59
C LYS A 819 11.42 57.27 13.82
N LYS A 820 11.86 56.02 13.72
CA LYS A 820 12.16 55.14 14.86
C LYS A 820 13.67 55.05 15.03
#